data_AF-A0A1K0H3E0-F1
#
_entry.id   AF-A0A1K0H3E0-F1
#
_cell.length_a   1.000
_cell.length_b   1.000
_cell.length_c   1.000
_cell.angle_alpha   90.00
_cell.angle_beta   90.00
_cell.angle_gamma   90.00
#
_symmetry.space_group_name_H-M   'P 1'
#
loop_
_entity.id
_entity.type
_entity.pdbx_description
1 polymer ?
#
loop_
_entity_poly.entity_id
_entity_poly.type
_entity_poly.pdbx_seq_one_letter_code
_entity_poly.pdbx_strand_id
1 'polypeptide(L)'
;MDASTTPSGSDPRQLRREFQTFAEGTRRFSSPEEVLQTYITPLARIFPAESLPPFLRPHIPNAATSSSSQSANGIQVDPLLVESIQTSLLSRIVVDWSVSLAPQTLQDLAGFWFFGPPSLPSSSPAEVARGKVQQSALRTLTKHLSASTSSSSTVHPISRQSIVQLCIDALDRISLPSLISSIAKGERNKARAEVAWTETLRLLSSLPDRLANFTHGDLPPTFSSSLWIERVFVYGIAATLATIPKEGELRLLKDVLNRLDKMGYLTQPVDVEGRGFWSALLPHQNISAQWPELRARLGAGLRLKLDRALVETLQYTITLRKGLPTGLVTAVERNKPGSEGVVFLSKGAQEVVGAVPLVLAAFLKPRTSSEDESESDSDSSPDQRIVSTFERIALPTPLSPLLGWGWTIYLSSTLSPSHLISCLRTTLERWSDATRISRSLREEEVYLTTLIVTLLASTSSQQAEQELGELSRCPTLLNGVSSHLSHSDPLFRRMGMLVAELISAATQRNNGEEEGGKKMLNFGSRVWNGRGEGREEARVLRGLVDGWAHHSEANTDIVKGWKVEGVAAAIRALGLGLDTSSKTAEREKELVREVKKREKAKVTRLPRRVDPPPRTKARALITMIDSDNEPLPAEKEGSGGPLKTFSRLQTTCTRSRFDSSASNPSSSDESDSDTPPESSETEIQRLAASLSGLSPSEAQHHLSSHPSSSPFPPPKQKQPRTKSSITDLDADLESHAPQFQKKTATPVYISQLAPLLKSSSRSSLRTALNHAARLIRLKSSTTHCGGEVRENAIDLTLSLVALHDNFGIKQFERLRREALVELAKAEAGVVVAVLSEQVFGSQYSGVQRGAMLDAIVESALTLSGNGGEMGEGEVGRRADKVVEGVIRDARKVGEEKVAAIRRQRNIEIHPSYSTRGKGLIQPHNPAWITLPSPAEVRGKEEQWTAIAGPIYLFPLLNRFLAYTAHHQTRTTFGAGAGALFQPETKSLLLDTLTILLPLLTRNATTLVDATRPLVEILSILLNPLDGRVGDGMGVDKASALNLLSVLLDSHLELDAGKSLVRDQELVRGLRGLLGSVQELFLDLQNQAGTEGGGGVRGKVLSRCATILLLMDELDRRRQEALRAALGFTVPSN
;
A
#
# COMPACT_ATOMS: atom_id res chain seq x y z
N MET A 1 -31.32 5.08 70.26
CA MET A 1 -30.59 3.91 70.79
C MET A 1 -29.24 3.93 70.12
N ASP A 2 -28.22 4.23 70.91
CA ASP A 2 -26.90 4.56 70.40
C ASP A 2 -26.07 3.29 70.17
N ALA A 3 -25.37 3.25 69.04
CA ALA A 3 -24.48 2.16 68.66
C ALA A 3 -23.20 2.76 68.07
N SER A 4 -22.46 3.51 68.88
CA SER A 4 -21.17 4.12 68.54
C SER A 4 -20.03 3.09 68.53
N THR A 5 -20.16 2.04 67.71
CA THR A 5 -19.12 1.03 67.49
C THR A 5 -18.11 1.51 66.45
N THR A 6 -17.01 2.09 66.93
CA THR A 6 -15.82 2.37 66.12
C THR A 6 -15.21 1.06 65.59
N PRO A 7 -15.11 0.85 64.26
CA PRO A 7 -14.60 -0.40 63.71
C PRO A 7 -13.06 -0.42 63.71
N SER A 8 -12.48 -0.78 64.85
CA SER A 8 -11.06 -1.16 64.92
C SER A 8 -10.80 -2.43 64.08
N GLY A 9 -9.86 -2.34 63.13
CA GLY A 9 -9.33 -3.54 62.45
C GLY A 9 -10.32 -4.33 61.56
N SER A 10 -11.14 -3.65 60.76
CA SER A 10 -12.06 -4.25 59.78
C SER A 10 -11.42 -5.37 58.92
N ASP A 11 -11.89 -6.61 59.02
CA ASP A 11 -11.47 -7.76 58.17
C ASP A 11 -11.71 -7.42 56.68
N PRO A 12 -10.74 -7.60 55.76
CA PRO A 12 -10.96 -7.41 54.32
C PRO A 12 -12.13 -8.22 53.76
N ARG A 13 -12.46 -9.39 54.35
CA ARG A 13 -13.64 -10.19 53.98
C ARG A 13 -14.95 -9.53 54.41
N GLN A 14 -14.96 -8.80 55.53
CA GLN A 14 -16.11 -8.03 55.99
C GLN A 14 -16.31 -6.80 55.11
N LEU A 15 -15.24 -6.03 54.86
CA LEU A 15 -15.26 -4.91 53.90
C LEU A 15 -15.74 -5.36 52.52
N ARG A 16 -15.30 -6.54 52.04
CA ARG A 16 -15.72 -7.06 50.73
C ARG A 16 -17.23 -7.28 50.66
N ARG A 17 -17.84 -7.86 51.70
CA ARG A 17 -19.30 -8.04 51.79
C ARG A 17 -20.03 -6.69 51.86
N GLU A 18 -19.45 -5.71 52.54
CA GLU A 18 -19.97 -4.35 52.61
C GLU A 18 -19.97 -3.64 51.24
N PHE A 19 -18.87 -3.73 50.47
CA PHE A 19 -18.86 -3.20 49.10
C PHE A 19 -19.76 -3.99 48.13
N GLN A 20 -20.02 -5.27 48.38
CA GLN A 20 -21.02 -6.04 47.65
C GLN A 20 -22.46 -5.54 47.93
N THR A 21 -22.83 -5.24 49.19
CA THR A 21 -24.16 -4.68 49.48
C THR A 21 -24.35 -3.26 48.94
N PHE A 22 -23.28 -2.47 48.77
CA PHE A 22 -23.34 -1.22 48.00
C PHE A 22 -23.54 -1.46 46.49
N ALA A 23 -22.84 -2.43 45.89
CA ALA A 23 -22.99 -2.74 44.46
C ALA A 23 -24.39 -3.28 44.12
N GLU A 24 -24.98 -4.08 45.01
CA GLU A 24 -26.34 -4.63 44.93
C GLU A 24 -27.42 -3.58 45.27
N GLY A 25 -27.04 -2.45 45.88
CA GLY A 25 -27.98 -1.40 46.32
C GLY A 25 -28.81 -1.75 47.57
N THR A 26 -28.46 -2.83 48.26
CA THR A 26 -29.12 -3.28 49.51
C THR A 26 -28.73 -2.42 50.71
N ARG A 27 -27.57 -1.74 50.66
CA ARG A 27 -27.21 -0.64 51.56
C ARG A 27 -26.98 0.65 50.76
N ARG A 28 -27.37 1.79 51.35
CA ARG A 28 -27.21 3.14 50.77
C ARG A 28 -26.41 4.04 51.70
N PHE A 29 -25.90 5.14 51.16
CA PHE A 29 -25.19 6.19 51.89
C PHE A 29 -26.12 7.37 52.20
N SER A 30 -25.82 8.08 53.27
CA SER A 30 -26.64 9.17 53.83
C SER A 30 -26.18 10.56 53.37
N SER A 31 -24.88 10.71 53.09
CA SER A 31 -24.26 11.98 52.69
C SER A 31 -23.11 11.75 51.68
N PRO A 32 -22.73 12.77 50.88
CA PRO A 32 -21.58 12.66 49.98
C PRO A 32 -20.26 12.48 50.73
N GLU A 33 -20.16 12.99 51.97
CA GLU A 33 -18.99 12.81 52.83
C GLU A 33 -18.86 11.35 53.31
N GLU A 34 -19.97 10.67 53.62
CA GLU A 34 -19.98 9.25 53.99
C GLU A 34 -19.45 8.37 52.82
N VAL A 35 -19.85 8.70 51.59
CA VAL A 35 -19.31 8.06 50.37
C VAL A 35 -17.80 8.29 50.30
N LEU A 36 -17.35 9.55 50.34
CA LEU A 36 -15.92 9.87 50.17
C LEU A 36 -15.06 9.21 51.26
N GLN A 37 -15.44 9.30 52.54
CA GLN A 37 -14.72 8.64 53.63
C GLN A 37 -14.68 7.12 53.46
N THR A 38 -15.78 6.50 53.04
CA THR A 38 -15.86 5.04 52.85
C THR A 38 -14.95 4.55 51.71
N TYR A 39 -14.86 5.28 50.60
CA TYR A 39 -14.01 4.90 49.47
C TYR A 39 -12.55 5.36 49.59
N ILE A 40 -12.25 6.37 50.41
CA ILE A 40 -10.88 6.88 50.65
C ILE A 40 -10.17 6.12 51.78
N THR A 41 -10.88 5.67 52.82
CA THR A 41 -10.26 4.97 53.96
C THR A 41 -9.50 3.68 53.58
N PRO A 42 -10.00 2.80 52.69
CA PRO A 42 -9.24 1.64 52.22
C PRO A 42 -8.08 2.06 51.29
N LEU A 43 -8.25 3.12 50.51
CA LEU A 43 -7.25 3.65 49.57
C LEU A 43 -6.02 4.16 50.32
N ALA A 44 -6.21 4.92 51.40
CA ALA A 44 -5.15 5.42 52.27
C ALA A 44 -4.37 4.32 53.03
N ARG A 45 -4.86 3.06 53.03
CA ARG A 45 -4.11 1.89 53.52
C ARG A 45 -3.25 1.22 52.43
N ILE A 46 -3.51 1.53 51.15
CA ILE A 46 -2.82 0.95 49.98
C ILE A 46 -1.75 1.90 49.43
N PHE A 47 -2.03 3.21 49.42
CA PHE A 47 -1.12 4.24 48.91
C PHE A 47 -0.88 5.34 49.95
N PRO A 48 0.32 5.98 50.00
CA PRO A 48 0.60 7.07 50.93
C PRO A 48 -0.37 8.25 50.77
N ALA A 49 -0.76 8.90 51.87
CA ALA A 49 -1.69 10.03 51.87
C ALA A 49 -1.25 11.19 50.95
N GLU A 50 0.06 11.42 50.86
CA GLU A 50 0.68 12.42 49.98
C GLU A 50 0.46 12.12 48.48
N SER A 51 0.25 10.86 48.11
CA SER A 51 0.03 10.46 46.71
C SER A 51 -1.40 10.67 46.23
N LEU A 52 -2.37 10.93 47.12
CA LEU A 52 -3.74 11.27 46.74
C LEU A 52 -3.84 12.69 46.14
N PRO A 53 -4.83 12.95 45.26
CA PRO A 53 -5.16 14.29 44.78
C PRO A 53 -5.46 15.24 45.95
N PRO A 54 -5.10 16.53 45.84
CA PRO A 54 -5.26 17.49 46.95
C PRO A 54 -6.72 17.63 47.41
N PHE A 55 -7.70 17.39 46.53
CA PHE A 55 -9.13 17.43 46.85
C PHE A 55 -9.64 16.20 47.62
N LEU A 56 -8.95 15.05 47.57
CA LEU A 56 -9.34 13.85 48.31
C LEU A 56 -8.68 13.76 49.70
N ARG A 57 -7.55 14.46 49.91
CA ARG A 57 -6.83 14.47 51.20
C ARG A 57 -7.66 14.95 52.41
N PRO A 58 -8.53 15.98 52.32
CA PRO A 58 -9.33 16.44 53.47
C PRO A 58 -10.34 15.41 54.00
N HIS A 59 -10.66 14.38 53.21
CA HIS A 59 -11.62 13.33 53.56
C HIS A 59 -10.94 12.05 54.11
N ILE A 60 -9.62 12.09 54.35
CA ILE A 60 -8.90 11.04 55.08
C ILE A 60 -9.26 11.17 56.57
N PRO A 61 -9.82 10.14 57.24
CA PRO A 61 -10.18 10.25 58.65
C PRO A 61 -8.93 10.36 59.54
N ASN A 62 -8.98 11.21 60.57
CA ASN A 62 -7.86 11.52 61.47
C ASN A 62 -7.21 10.29 62.16
N ALA A 63 -7.90 9.16 62.23
CA ALA A 63 -7.35 7.90 62.74
C ALA A 63 -6.38 7.19 61.76
N ALA A 64 -6.45 7.48 60.46
CA ALA A 64 -5.55 6.93 59.44
C ALA A 64 -4.19 7.67 59.38
N THR A 65 -4.15 8.93 59.82
CA THR A 65 -2.89 9.69 59.95
C THR A 65 -2.06 9.28 61.17
N SER A 66 -2.69 8.68 62.20
CA SER A 66 -1.98 8.19 63.40
C SER A 66 -1.26 6.84 63.23
N SER A 67 -1.47 6.10 62.14
CA SER A 67 -0.80 4.82 61.88
C SER A 67 0.56 4.95 61.16
N SER A 68 1.29 6.04 61.41
CA SER A 68 2.61 6.32 60.81
C SER A 68 3.75 5.40 61.31
N SER A 69 3.49 4.56 62.32
CA SER A 69 4.51 3.78 63.04
C SER A 69 4.34 2.25 62.97
N GLN A 70 3.27 1.71 62.36
CA GLN A 70 3.00 0.27 62.37
C GLN A 70 3.45 -0.48 61.09
N SER A 71 4.73 -0.85 61.11
CA SER A 71 5.36 -1.98 60.41
C SER A 71 5.55 -1.90 58.87
N ALA A 72 6.79 -2.11 58.46
CA ALA A 72 7.22 -2.33 57.07
C ALA A 72 6.82 -3.72 56.51
N ASN A 73 5.77 -4.35 57.04
CA ASN A 73 5.33 -5.69 56.65
C ASN A 73 4.32 -5.66 55.50
N GLY A 74 4.83 -5.45 54.28
CA GLY A 74 4.20 -5.81 53.00
C GLY A 74 2.71 -5.49 52.82
N ILE A 75 2.40 -4.33 52.22
CA ILE A 75 1.04 -3.86 51.86
C ILE A 75 0.27 -4.96 51.11
N GLN A 76 -0.62 -5.65 51.82
CA GLN A 76 -1.34 -6.82 51.30
C GLN A 76 -2.64 -6.39 50.60
N VAL A 77 -2.51 -5.92 49.36
CA VAL A 77 -3.67 -5.65 48.48
C VAL A 77 -4.44 -6.96 48.22
N ASP A 78 -5.67 -7.06 48.72
CA ASP A 78 -6.63 -8.13 48.41
C ASP A 78 -7.35 -7.79 47.08
N PRO A 79 -7.09 -8.52 45.97
CA PRO A 79 -7.71 -8.25 44.68
C PRO A 79 -9.24 -8.33 44.73
N LEU A 80 -9.80 -9.23 45.55
CA LEU A 80 -11.23 -9.48 45.61
C LEU A 80 -11.99 -8.37 46.35
N LEU A 81 -11.33 -7.67 47.27
CA LEU A 81 -11.81 -6.43 47.86
C LEU A 81 -11.75 -5.29 46.81
N VAL A 82 -10.62 -5.14 46.12
CA VAL A 82 -10.45 -4.09 45.09
C VAL A 82 -11.47 -4.25 43.95
N GLU A 83 -11.68 -5.45 43.42
CA GLU A 83 -12.67 -5.74 42.38
C GLU A 83 -14.11 -5.45 42.83
N SER A 84 -14.40 -5.63 44.13
CA SER A 84 -15.72 -5.31 44.70
C SER A 84 -15.94 -3.79 44.80
N ILE A 85 -14.92 -3.04 45.24
CA ILE A 85 -14.91 -1.56 45.30
C ILE A 85 -15.01 -0.96 43.89
N GLN A 86 -14.23 -1.46 42.93
CA GLN A 86 -14.28 -1.02 41.53
C GLN A 86 -15.63 -1.33 40.88
N THR A 87 -16.26 -2.46 41.23
CA THR A 87 -17.62 -2.80 40.76
C THR A 87 -18.66 -1.85 41.35
N SER A 88 -18.67 -1.61 42.67
CA SER A 88 -19.66 -0.72 43.31
C SER A 88 -19.55 0.73 42.85
N LEU A 89 -18.33 1.21 42.53
CA LEU A 89 -18.13 2.51 41.88
C LEU A 89 -18.87 2.59 40.53
N LEU A 90 -18.64 1.63 39.62
CA LEU A 90 -19.22 1.66 38.28
C LEU A 90 -20.72 1.32 38.23
N SER A 91 -21.18 0.36 39.03
CA SER A 91 -22.57 -0.11 39.02
C SER A 91 -23.52 0.79 39.80
N ARG A 92 -23.02 1.53 40.79
CA ARG A 92 -23.84 2.26 41.76
C ARG A 92 -23.41 3.72 41.94
N ILE A 93 -22.19 3.99 42.42
CA ILE A 93 -21.81 5.34 42.88
C ILE A 93 -21.79 6.36 41.73
N VAL A 94 -21.23 5.99 40.59
CA VAL A 94 -21.19 6.79 39.36
C VAL A 94 -22.59 7.19 38.87
N VAL A 95 -23.63 6.43 39.22
CA VAL A 95 -25.03 6.73 38.86
C VAL A 95 -25.72 7.52 39.98
N ASP A 96 -25.81 6.94 41.18
CA ASP A 96 -26.60 7.49 42.29
C ASP A 96 -26.10 8.85 42.78
N TRP A 97 -24.80 9.16 42.61
CA TRP A 97 -24.16 10.37 43.14
C TRP A 97 -23.70 11.36 42.06
N SER A 98 -24.05 11.14 40.79
CA SER A 98 -23.63 11.97 39.65
C SER A 98 -24.06 13.44 39.72
N VAL A 99 -25.08 13.76 40.52
CA VAL A 99 -25.60 15.12 40.74
C VAL A 99 -25.08 15.73 42.05
N SER A 100 -24.74 14.89 43.03
CA SER A 100 -24.41 15.30 44.41
C SER A 100 -22.90 15.37 44.70
N LEU A 101 -22.07 14.76 43.86
CA LEU A 101 -20.61 14.88 43.88
C LEU A 101 -20.15 15.61 42.62
N ALA A 102 -19.12 16.46 42.74
CA ALA A 102 -18.57 17.16 41.60
C ALA A 102 -17.98 16.16 40.58
N PRO A 103 -18.18 16.34 39.25
CA PRO A 103 -17.72 15.38 38.25
C PRO A 103 -16.23 15.05 38.33
N GLN A 104 -15.38 16.05 38.60
CA GLN A 104 -13.94 15.85 38.80
C GLN A 104 -13.63 14.94 40.00
N THR A 105 -14.37 15.07 41.10
CA THR A 105 -14.17 14.24 42.31
C THR A 105 -14.50 12.78 42.05
N LEU A 106 -15.57 12.51 41.27
CA LEU A 106 -15.91 11.14 40.83
C LEU A 106 -14.87 10.58 39.85
N GLN A 107 -14.38 11.39 38.90
CA GLN A 107 -13.32 11.00 37.96
C GLN A 107 -11.99 10.72 38.67
N ASP A 108 -11.56 11.59 39.59
CA ASP A 108 -10.33 11.42 40.38
C ASP A 108 -10.39 10.16 41.25
N LEU A 109 -11.52 9.94 41.93
CA LEU A 109 -11.73 8.77 42.78
C LEU A 109 -11.74 7.46 41.97
N ALA A 110 -12.43 7.43 40.83
CA ALA A 110 -12.43 6.29 39.92
C ALA A 110 -11.03 6.07 39.31
N GLY A 111 -10.39 7.11 38.80
CA GLY A 111 -9.06 7.04 38.22
C GLY A 111 -7.99 6.54 39.21
N PHE A 112 -8.10 6.87 40.49
CA PHE A 112 -7.25 6.28 41.53
C PHE A 112 -7.60 4.82 41.84
N TRP A 113 -8.88 4.47 41.96
CA TRP A 113 -9.28 3.07 42.23
C TRP A 113 -9.03 2.12 41.06
N PHE A 114 -8.90 2.61 39.83
CA PHE A 114 -8.57 1.81 38.64
C PHE A 114 -7.07 1.83 38.28
N PHE A 115 -6.36 2.96 38.46
CA PHE A 115 -4.98 3.10 37.99
C PHE A 115 -3.93 3.42 39.06
N GLY A 116 -4.34 3.78 40.27
CA GLY A 116 -3.47 4.31 41.31
C GLY A 116 -2.88 5.70 41.00
N PRO A 117 -1.93 6.18 41.83
CA PRO A 117 -1.22 7.43 41.60
C PRO A 117 -0.37 7.37 40.31
N PRO A 118 -0.33 8.46 39.52
CA PRO A 118 0.27 8.44 38.18
C PRO A 118 1.80 8.28 38.19
N SER A 119 2.48 8.88 39.17
CA SER A 119 3.93 8.79 39.38
C SER A 119 4.25 8.16 40.72
N LEU A 120 5.19 7.22 40.75
CA LEU A 120 5.75 6.58 41.94
C LEU A 120 7.23 6.27 41.70
N PRO A 121 8.08 6.22 42.74
CA PRO A 121 9.44 5.70 42.60
C PRO A 121 9.40 4.23 42.14
N SER A 122 10.12 3.93 41.07
CA SER A 122 10.39 2.55 40.63
C SER A 122 11.01 1.76 41.78
N SER A 123 10.56 0.51 42.00
CA SER A 123 10.88 -0.34 43.16
C SER A 123 10.25 0.02 44.51
N SER A 124 9.39 1.04 44.61
CA SER A 124 8.60 1.28 45.84
C SER A 124 7.55 0.18 46.07
N PRO A 125 7.18 -0.15 47.32
CA PRO A 125 6.08 -1.10 47.59
C PRO A 125 4.73 -0.59 47.06
N ALA A 126 4.57 0.75 46.92
CA ALA A 126 3.43 1.37 46.27
C ALA A 126 3.33 1.04 44.76
N GLU A 127 4.45 0.81 44.05
CA GLU A 127 4.46 0.38 42.65
C GLU A 127 3.87 -1.03 42.51
N VAL A 128 4.27 -1.94 43.41
CA VAL A 128 3.73 -3.31 43.49
C VAL A 128 2.23 -3.29 43.80
N ALA A 129 1.79 -2.41 44.71
CA ALA A 129 0.38 -2.18 45.00
C ALA A 129 -0.38 -1.62 43.78
N ARG A 130 0.18 -0.64 43.06
CA ARG A 130 -0.40 -0.06 41.83
C ARG A 130 -0.63 -1.14 40.77
N GLY A 131 0.34 -2.02 40.54
CA GLY A 131 0.16 -3.13 39.60
C GLY A 131 -0.96 -4.09 40.02
N LYS A 132 -1.09 -4.44 41.30
CA LYS A 132 -2.21 -5.29 41.78
C LYS A 132 -3.58 -4.62 41.64
N VAL A 133 -3.67 -3.31 41.86
CA VAL A 133 -4.89 -2.52 41.59
C VAL A 133 -5.21 -2.50 40.09
N GLN A 134 -4.21 -2.34 39.22
CA GLN A 134 -4.40 -2.35 37.76
C GLN A 134 -4.78 -3.73 37.20
N GLN A 135 -4.26 -4.83 37.75
CA GLN A 135 -4.73 -6.19 37.42
C GLN A 135 -6.22 -6.36 37.75
N SER A 136 -6.63 -5.90 38.93
CA SER A 136 -8.03 -5.90 39.37
C SER A 136 -8.90 -5.05 38.43
N ALA A 137 -8.42 -3.86 38.06
CA ALA A 137 -9.09 -2.95 37.13
C ALA A 137 -9.30 -3.59 35.74
N LEU A 138 -8.31 -4.31 35.21
CA LEU A 138 -8.42 -5.03 33.95
C LEU A 138 -9.50 -6.12 34.00
N ARG A 139 -9.65 -6.85 35.12
CA ARG A 139 -10.77 -7.79 35.32
C ARG A 139 -12.10 -7.06 35.40
N THR A 140 -12.19 -6.00 36.20
CA THR A 140 -13.45 -5.26 36.40
C THR A 140 -13.93 -4.59 35.11
N LEU A 141 -13.06 -3.91 34.36
CA LEU A 141 -13.40 -3.33 33.05
C LEU A 141 -13.82 -4.43 32.06
N THR A 142 -13.03 -5.51 31.94
CA THR A 142 -13.36 -6.64 31.05
C THR A 142 -14.73 -7.24 31.36
N LYS A 143 -15.06 -7.41 32.64
CA LYS A 143 -16.36 -7.91 33.09
C LYS A 143 -17.52 -7.00 32.64
N HIS A 144 -17.41 -5.69 32.84
CA HIS A 144 -18.46 -4.74 32.45
C HIS A 144 -18.58 -4.59 30.93
N LEU A 145 -17.45 -4.53 30.20
CA LEU A 145 -17.44 -4.50 28.73
C LEU A 145 -18.10 -5.76 28.12
N SER A 146 -17.90 -6.92 28.76
CA SER A 146 -18.49 -8.20 28.32
C SER A 146 -19.93 -8.43 28.83
N ALA A 147 -20.46 -7.56 29.69
CA ALA A 147 -21.81 -7.69 30.25
C ALA A 147 -22.90 -7.07 29.35
N SER A 148 -22.54 -6.32 28.32
CA SER A 148 -23.49 -5.73 27.35
C SER A 148 -23.74 -6.60 26.12
N THR A 149 -23.01 -7.71 25.94
CA THR A 149 -23.22 -8.63 24.80
C THR A 149 -24.30 -9.68 25.06
N SER A 150 -24.81 -9.79 26.30
CA SER A 150 -25.96 -10.60 26.66
C SER A 150 -27.24 -9.76 26.65
N SER A 151 -28.27 -10.23 25.94
CA SER A 151 -29.53 -9.53 25.62
C SER A 151 -30.45 -9.21 26.80
N SER A 152 -29.96 -9.34 28.04
CA SER A 152 -30.71 -9.16 29.30
C SER A 152 -30.06 -8.14 30.26
N SER A 153 -28.99 -7.45 29.85
CA SER A 153 -28.14 -6.64 30.74
C SER A 153 -27.84 -5.26 30.13
N THR A 154 -28.76 -4.32 30.33
CA THR A 154 -28.60 -2.92 29.90
C THR A 154 -27.80 -2.12 30.93
N VAL A 155 -26.50 -1.92 30.69
CA VAL A 155 -25.65 -1.03 31.52
C VAL A 155 -26.17 0.42 31.44
N HIS A 156 -26.29 1.08 32.59
CA HIS A 156 -26.81 2.45 32.69
C HIS A 156 -25.98 3.45 31.84
N PRO A 157 -26.58 4.43 31.13
CA PRO A 157 -25.85 5.32 30.23
C PRO A 157 -24.68 6.07 30.87
N ILE A 158 -24.81 6.54 32.12
CA ILE A 158 -23.72 7.20 32.84
C ILE A 158 -22.56 6.22 33.11
N SER A 159 -22.86 5.00 33.59
CA SER A 159 -21.85 3.94 33.76
C SER A 159 -21.19 3.57 32.43
N ARG A 160 -21.94 3.50 31.33
CA ARG A 160 -21.41 3.27 29.97
C ARG A 160 -20.41 4.36 29.58
N GLN A 161 -20.74 5.63 29.81
CA GLN A 161 -19.83 6.76 29.56
C GLN A 161 -18.57 6.70 30.43
N SER A 162 -18.69 6.41 31.73
CA SER A 162 -17.53 6.29 32.63
C SER A 162 -16.64 5.08 32.32
N ILE A 163 -17.21 3.95 31.86
CA ILE A 163 -16.43 2.79 31.38
C ILE A 163 -15.61 3.18 30.15
N VAL A 164 -16.23 3.87 29.17
CA VAL A 164 -15.50 4.36 27.98
C VAL A 164 -14.41 5.33 28.39
N GLN A 165 -14.69 6.31 29.25
CA GLN A 165 -13.69 7.28 29.72
C GLN A 165 -12.50 6.58 30.41
N LEU A 166 -12.75 5.63 31.32
CA LEU A 166 -11.67 4.87 31.95
C LEU A 166 -10.85 4.06 30.94
N CYS A 167 -11.46 3.54 29.86
CA CYS A 167 -10.71 2.88 28.80
C CYS A 167 -9.88 3.86 27.93
N ILE A 168 -10.26 5.13 27.82
CA ILE A 168 -9.41 6.19 27.24
C ILE A 168 -8.27 6.51 28.21
N ASP A 169 -8.58 6.82 29.47
CA ASP A 169 -7.60 7.17 30.52
C ASP A 169 -6.54 6.08 30.69
N ALA A 170 -6.93 4.81 30.50
CA ALA A 170 -6.05 3.65 30.56
C ALA A 170 -4.86 3.71 29.59
N LEU A 171 -4.96 4.42 28.45
CA LEU A 171 -3.85 4.64 27.50
C LEU A 171 -2.62 5.25 28.17
N ASP A 172 -2.83 6.19 29.09
CA ASP A 172 -1.76 6.96 29.75
C ASP A 172 -1.61 6.61 31.24
N ARG A 173 -2.58 5.89 31.82
CA ARG A 173 -2.63 5.58 33.26
C ARG A 173 -2.27 4.13 33.61
N ILE A 174 -2.45 3.16 32.70
CA ILE A 174 -1.93 1.79 32.90
C ILE A 174 -0.40 1.80 32.75
N SER A 175 0.28 1.09 33.64
CA SER A 175 1.74 1.04 33.71
C SER A 175 2.22 -0.39 33.55
N LEU A 176 2.73 -0.74 32.37
CA LEU A 176 3.37 -2.04 32.15
C LEU A 176 4.54 -2.30 33.12
N PRO A 177 5.42 -1.32 33.45
CA PRO A 177 6.41 -1.49 34.53
C PRO A 177 5.78 -1.88 35.87
N SER A 178 4.66 -1.26 36.27
CA SER A 178 4.00 -1.56 37.54
C SER A 178 3.29 -2.93 37.51
N LEU A 179 2.68 -3.32 36.39
CA LEU A 179 2.14 -4.66 36.18
C LEU A 179 3.25 -5.72 36.30
N ILE A 180 4.37 -5.54 35.59
CA ILE A 180 5.56 -6.41 35.65
C ILE A 180 6.10 -6.48 37.08
N SER A 181 6.31 -5.33 37.74
CA SER A 181 6.78 -5.21 39.13
C SER A 181 5.86 -5.96 40.11
N SER A 182 4.54 -5.89 39.91
CA SER A 182 3.56 -6.60 40.76
C SER A 182 3.56 -8.13 40.62
N ILE A 183 4.02 -8.66 39.49
CA ILE A 183 4.25 -10.10 39.27
C ILE A 183 5.64 -10.48 39.81
N ALA A 184 6.70 -9.82 39.32
CA ALA A 184 8.10 -10.18 39.61
C ALA A 184 8.52 -9.96 41.06
N LYS A 185 7.90 -9.00 41.77
CA LYS A 185 8.22 -8.65 43.17
C LYS A 185 7.04 -8.93 44.13
N GLY A 186 5.81 -8.98 43.62
CA GLY A 186 4.59 -8.97 44.43
C GLY A 186 3.95 -10.32 44.72
N GLU A 187 4.34 -11.41 44.05
CA GLU A 187 3.79 -12.76 44.27
C GLU A 187 4.93 -13.77 44.52
N ARG A 188 4.90 -14.47 45.66
CA ARG A 188 5.97 -15.40 46.05
C ARG A 188 5.87 -16.77 45.37
N ASN A 189 4.68 -17.15 44.90
CA ASN A 189 4.46 -18.44 44.25
C ASN A 189 4.58 -18.30 42.72
N LYS A 190 5.62 -18.92 42.13
CA LYS A 190 5.91 -18.88 40.69
C LYS A 190 4.71 -19.27 39.81
N ALA A 191 3.99 -20.33 40.15
CA ALA A 191 2.83 -20.77 39.38
C ALA A 191 1.66 -19.78 39.45
N ARG A 192 1.43 -19.14 40.61
CA ARG A 192 0.43 -18.06 40.72
C ARG A 192 0.84 -16.82 39.95
N ALA A 193 2.12 -16.46 39.99
CA ALA A 193 2.68 -15.35 39.22
C ALA A 193 2.50 -15.57 37.70
N GLU A 194 2.76 -16.78 37.20
CA GLU A 194 2.58 -17.15 35.79
C GLU A 194 1.10 -17.13 35.36
N VAL A 195 0.18 -17.65 36.18
CA VAL A 195 -1.27 -17.58 35.91
C VAL A 195 -1.77 -16.14 35.93
N ALA A 196 -1.39 -15.33 36.93
CA ALA A 196 -1.77 -13.93 37.00
C ALA A 196 -1.21 -13.10 35.84
N TRP A 197 0.02 -13.39 35.39
CA TRP A 197 0.63 -12.71 34.25
C TRP A 197 0.00 -13.08 32.90
N THR A 198 -0.23 -14.37 32.66
CA THR A 198 -0.88 -14.85 31.42
C THR A 198 -2.32 -14.36 31.33
N GLU A 199 -3.04 -14.26 32.45
CA GLU A 199 -4.32 -13.55 32.51
C GLU A 199 -4.15 -12.06 32.19
N THR A 200 -3.23 -11.36 32.87
CA THR A 200 -2.99 -9.91 32.70
C THR A 200 -2.72 -9.57 31.23
N LEU A 201 -1.81 -10.28 30.56
CA LEU A 201 -1.52 -10.08 29.14
C LEU A 201 -2.74 -10.34 28.25
N ARG A 202 -3.54 -11.38 28.54
CA ARG A 202 -4.77 -11.69 27.79
C ARG A 202 -5.82 -10.57 27.91
N LEU A 203 -5.99 -10.00 29.10
CA LEU A 203 -6.90 -8.89 29.34
C LEU A 203 -6.39 -7.61 28.66
N LEU A 204 -5.12 -7.25 28.91
CA LEU A 204 -4.46 -6.08 28.33
C LEU A 204 -4.45 -6.08 26.79
N SER A 205 -4.38 -7.26 26.18
CA SER A 205 -4.43 -7.43 24.71
C SER A 205 -5.84 -7.36 24.11
N SER A 206 -6.89 -7.68 24.88
CA SER A 206 -8.27 -7.76 24.37
C SER A 206 -9.16 -6.61 24.83
N LEU A 207 -8.63 -5.65 25.60
CA LEU A 207 -9.38 -4.47 26.01
C LEU A 207 -9.84 -3.59 24.83
N PRO A 208 -9.01 -3.32 23.79
CA PRO A 208 -9.44 -2.53 22.63
C PRO A 208 -10.61 -3.18 21.88
N ASP A 209 -10.51 -4.48 21.59
CA ASP A 209 -11.56 -5.23 20.90
C ASP A 209 -12.86 -5.25 21.72
N ARG A 210 -12.76 -5.40 23.05
CA ARG A 210 -13.91 -5.35 23.95
C ARG A 210 -14.54 -3.96 24.01
N LEU A 211 -13.74 -2.90 23.97
CA LEU A 211 -14.24 -1.52 23.89
C LEU A 211 -14.95 -1.27 22.56
N ALA A 212 -14.38 -1.72 21.44
CA ALA A 212 -14.99 -1.63 20.11
C ALA A 212 -16.34 -2.36 20.06
N ASN A 213 -16.41 -3.60 20.58
CA ASN A 213 -17.65 -4.37 20.67
C ASN A 213 -18.68 -3.70 21.60
N PHE A 214 -18.26 -3.18 22.76
CA PHE A 214 -19.13 -2.48 23.71
C PHE A 214 -19.69 -1.16 23.15
N THR A 215 -18.90 -0.44 22.35
CA THR A 215 -19.30 0.81 21.66
C THR A 215 -20.03 0.56 20.34
N HIS A 216 -20.10 -0.68 19.85
CA HIS A 216 -20.60 -1.04 18.52
C HIS A 216 -19.82 -0.35 17.38
N GLY A 217 -18.52 -0.13 17.57
CA GLY A 217 -17.62 0.54 16.62
C GLY A 217 -17.53 2.07 16.78
N ASP A 218 -18.38 2.69 17.59
CA ASP A 218 -18.36 4.14 17.89
C ASP A 218 -17.23 4.47 18.89
N LEU A 219 -15.98 4.31 18.43
CA LEU A 219 -14.79 4.61 19.21
C LEU A 219 -14.44 6.11 19.17
N PRO A 220 -14.08 6.73 20.30
CA PRO A 220 -13.57 8.10 20.34
C PRO A 220 -12.33 8.26 19.43
N PRO A 221 -12.17 9.39 18.72
CA PRO A 221 -11.02 9.62 17.82
C PRO A 221 -9.67 9.71 18.54
N THR A 222 -9.69 9.75 19.88
CA THR A 222 -8.50 9.68 20.75
C THR A 222 -8.08 8.25 21.10
N PHE A 223 -8.81 7.22 20.66
CA PHE A 223 -8.54 5.82 20.96
C PHE A 223 -8.48 4.96 19.69
N SER A 224 -7.38 4.23 19.50
CA SER A 224 -7.25 3.20 18.46
C SER A 224 -6.44 2.01 18.97
N SER A 225 -6.61 0.84 18.36
CA SER A 225 -5.84 -0.36 18.72
C SER A 225 -4.34 -0.20 18.44
N SER A 226 -3.94 0.59 17.44
CA SER A 226 -2.53 0.93 17.20
C SER A 226 -1.96 1.83 18.30
N LEU A 227 -2.68 2.90 18.68
CA LEU A 227 -2.28 3.81 19.76
C LEU A 227 -2.22 3.09 21.12
N TRP A 228 -3.13 2.14 21.37
CA TRP A 228 -3.09 1.26 22.53
C TRP A 228 -1.82 0.43 22.57
N ILE A 229 -1.44 -0.18 21.44
CA ILE A 229 -0.21 -0.96 21.36
C ILE A 229 1.03 -0.08 21.58
N GLU A 230 1.11 1.09 20.96
CA GLU A 230 2.24 2.00 21.16
C GLU A 230 2.35 2.48 22.61
N ARG A 231 1.28 3.04 23.20
CA ARG A 231 1.38 3.62 24.56
C ARG A 231 1.43 2.58 25.68
N VAL A 232 0.61 1.54 25.62
CA VAL A 232 0.49 0.57 26.73
C VAL A 232 1.56 -0.51 26.65
N PHE A 233 1.93 -0.97 25.44
CA PHE A 233 2.94 -2.00 25.26
C PHE A 233 4.32 -1.46 24.88
N VAL A 234 4.47 -0.66 23.81
CA VAL A 234 5.81 -0.26 23.32
C VAL A 234 6.49 0.74 24.26
N TYR A 235 5.81 1.82 24.66
CA TYR A 235 6.33 2.76 25.66
C TYR A 235 6.47 2.09 27.04
N GLY A 236 5.62 1.10 27.34
CA GLY A 236 5.73 0.25 28.52
C GLY A 236 7.01 -0.61 28.55
N ILE A 237 7.38 -1.20 27.41
CA ILE A 237 8.67 -1.91 27.24
C ILE A 237 9.82 -0.92 27.44
N ALA A 238 9.78 0.24 26.78
CA ALA A 238 10.82 1.27 26.89
C ALA A 238 11.03 1.73 28.34
N ALA A 239 9.94 2.03 29.06
CA ALA A 239 9.98 2.44 30.46
C ALA A 239 10.56 1.35 31.38
N THR A 240 10.27 0.07 31.11
CA THR A 240 10.82 -1.05 31.88
C THR A 240 12.31 -1.29 31.59
N LEU A 241 12.72 -1.14 30.33
CA LEU A 241 14.14 -1.22 29.93
C LEU A 241 14.98 -0.07 30.51
N ALA A 242 14.41 1.13 30.62
CA ALA A 242 15.10 2.30 31.16
C ALA A 242 15.47 2.18 32.65
N THR A 243 14.82 1.31 33.43
CA THR A 243 15.03 1.15 34.88
C THR A 243 16.04 0.06 35.28
N ILE A 244 16.82 -0.49 34.35
CA ILE A 244 17.71 -1.65 34.55
C ILE A 244 16.93 -2.87 35.06
N PRO A 245 16.22 -3.58 34.18
CA PRO A 245 15.31 -4.66 34.57
C PRO A 245 16.05 -5.88 35.12
N LYS A 246 15.49 -6.50 36.14
CA LYS A 246 15.97 -7.78 36.68
C LYS A 246 15.58 -8.93 35.74
N GLU A 247 16.24 -10.08 35.86
CA GLU A 247 15.95 -11.28 35.06
C GLU A 247 14.46 -11.67 35.04
N GLY A 248 13.79 -11.63 36.19
CA GLY A 248 12.35 -11.90 36.27
C GLY A 248 11.50 -10.92 35.44
N GLU A 249 11.95 -9.68 35.28
CA GLU A 249 11.27 -8.62 34.53
C GLU A 249 11.59 -8.75 33.03
N LEU A 250 12.83 -9.11 32.68
CA LEU A 250 13.25 -9.47 31.32
C LEU A 250 12.48 -10.69 30.77
N ARG A 251 12.20 -11.71 31.60
CA ARG A 251 11.32 -12.83 31.21
C ARG A 251 9.92 -12.34 30.84
N LEU A 252 9.35 -11.45 31.65
CA LEU A 252 8.00 -10.93 31.41
C LEU A 252 7.97 -10.02 30.16
N LEU A 253 9.02 -9.23 29.89
CA LEU A 253 9.15 -8.47 28.63
C LEU A 253 9.27 -9.37 27.39
N LYS A 254 9.95 -10.52 27.48
CA LYS A 254 9.95 -11.55 26.42
C LYS A 254 8.52 -12.03 26.12
N ASP A 255 7.70 -12.27 27.15
CA ASP A 255 6.31 -12.68 26.97
C ASP A 255 5.45 -11.58 26.33
N VAL A 256 5.74 -10.29 26.59
CA VAL A 256 5.12 -9.17 25.87
C VAL A 256 5.47 -9.19 24.38
N LEU A 257 6.74 -9.33 24.01
CA LEU A 257 7.16 -9.36 22.60
C LEU A 257 6.57 -10.59 21.87
N ASN A 258 6.54 -11.75 22.53
CA ASN A 258 5.83 -12.94 22.03
C ASN A 258 4.31 -12.71 21.87
N ARG A 259 3.70 -11.82 22.67
CA ARG A 259 2.28 -11.47 22.57
C ARG A 259 2.02 -10.51 21.41
N LEU A 260 2.86 -9.49 21.22
CA LEU A 260 2.79 -8.56 20.08
C LEU A 260 2.99 -9.28 18.74
N ASP A 261 3.88 -10.28 18.68
CA ASP A 261 4.04 -11.13 17.50
C ASP A 261 2.76 -11.91 17.16
N LYS A 262 2.14 -12.53 18.17
CA LYS A 262 0.86 -13.25 18.05
C LYS A 262 -0.35 -12.35 17.76
N MET A 263 -0.23 -11.05 17.99
CA MET A 263 -1.22 -10.04 17.60
C MET A 263 -0.97 -9.48 16.19
N GLY A 264 0.07 -9.95 15.48
CA GLY A 264 0.41 -9.49 14.14
C GLY A 264 1.09 -8.11 14.08
N TYR A 265 1.20 -7.39 15.20
CA TYR A 265 1.74 -6.02 15.23
C TYR A 265 3.19 -5.94 14.73
N LEU A 266 3.98 -7.00 14.94
CA LEU A 266 5.38 -7.08 14.49
C LEU A 266 5.55 -7.55 13.03
N THR A 267 4.45 -7.69 12.26
CA THR A 267 4.51 -8.17 10.86
C THR A 267 4.73 -7.07 9.83
N GLN A 268 4.43 -5.81 10.17
CA GLN A 268 4.75 -4.64 9.36
C GLN A 268 5.76 -3.77 10.11
N PRO A 269 6.83 -3.27 9.47
CA PRO A 269 7.84 -2.44 10.12
C PRO A 269 7.28 -1.06 10.47
N VAL A 270 6.50 -0.48 9.54
CA VAL A 270 5.89 0.84 9.61
C VAL A 270 4.53 0.81 8.91
N ASP A 271 3.52 1.50 9.45
CA ASP A 271 2.19 1.66 8.85
C ASP A 271 2.09 2.90 7.92
N VAL A 272 0.90 3.11 7.33
CA VAL A 272 0.64 4.22 6.39
C VAL A 272 0.76 5.61 7.04
N GLU A 273 0.69 5.70 8.37
CA GLU A 273 0.82 6.94 9.15
C GLU A 273 2.24 7.14 9.71
N GLY A 274 3.17 6.23 9.43
CA GLY A 274 4.56 6.31 9.91
C GLY A 274 4.78 5.87 11.35
N ARG A 275 3.83 5.09 11.91
CA ARG A 275 3.88 4.40 13.21
C ARG A 275 4.37 2.96 13.06
N GLY A 276 4.68 2.30 14.17
CA GLY A 276 5.24 0.95 14.15
C GLY A 276 6.20 0.69 15.31
N PHE A 277 6.54 -0.59 15.56
CA PHE A 277 7.27 -1.00 16.75
C PHE A 277 8.57 -0.21 16.97
N TRP A 278 9.43 -0.12 15.95
CA TRP A 278 10.72 0.56 16.09
C TRP A 278 10.61 2.09 16.03
N SER A 279 9.67 2.65 15.24
CA SER A 279 9.43 4.09 15.23
C SER A 279 8.87 4.63 16.55
N ALA A 280 8.16 3.79 17.32
CA ALA A 280 7.69 4.09 18.67
C ALA A 280 8.73 3.76 19.76
N LEU A 281 9.54 2.71 19.59
CA LEU A 281 10.53 2.30 20.59
C LEU A 281 11.80 3.17 20.58
N LEU A 282 12.41 3.37 19.41
CA LEU A 282 13.72 4.05 19.26
C LEU A 282 13.76 5.47 19.88
N PRO A 283 12.72 6.31 19.84
CA PRO A 283 12.76 7.64 20.43
C PRO A 283 13.04 7.68 21.95
N HIS A 284 12.84 6.57 22.67
CA HIS A 284 13.09 6.50 24.10
C HIS A 284 14.58 6.38 24.46
N GLN A 285 15.00 7.16 25.46
CA GLN A 285 16.38 7.16 25.94
C GLN A 285 16.70 5.92 26.80
N ASN A 286 18.00 5.60 26.94
CA ASN A 286 18.58 4.57 27.81
C ASN A 286 18.18 3.10 27.55
N ILE A 287 17.26 2.82 26.62
CA ILE A 287 16.85 1.44 26.28
C ILE A 287 17.98 0.59 25.67
N SER A 288 18.92 1.21 24.97
CA SER A 288 19.98 0.53 24.20
C SER A 288 20.97 -0.27 25.06
N ALA A 289 21.15 0.11 26.32
CA ALA A 289 22.01 -0.63 27.25
C ALA A 289 21.42 -1.99 27.66
N GLN A 290 20.08 -2.10 27.68
CA GLN A 290 19.36 -3.27 28.19
C GLN A 290 18.72 -4.11 27.07
N TRP A 291 18.58 -3.56 25.87
CA TRP A 291 18.01 -4.26 24.72
C TRP A 291 18.75 -5.55 24.31
N PRO A 292 20.09 -5.62 24.25
CA PRO A 292 20.79 -6.85 23.84
C PRO A 292 20.49 -8.06 24.74
N GLU A 293 20.33 -7.83 26.05
CA GLU A 293 19.95 -8.84 27.03
C GLU A 293 18.52 -9.37 26.80
N LEU A 294 17.57 -8.48 26.48
CA LEU A 294 16.22 -8.89 26.09
C LEU A 294 16.23 -9.64 24.74
N ARG A 295 16.94 -9.13 23.73
CA ARG A 295 17.05 -9.71 22.38
C ARG A 295 17.64 -11.12 22.40
N ALA A 296 18.64 -11.37 23.25
CA ALA A 296 19.24 -12.69 23.42
C ALA A 296 18.20 -13.73 23.92
N ARG A 297 17.31 -13.32 24.82
CA ARG A 297 16.25 -14.21 25.37
C ARG A 297 15.14 -14.52 24.35
N LEU A 298 15.04 -13.80 23.24
CA LEU A 298 14.04 -14.06 22.18
C LEU A 298 14.43 -15.27 21.30
N GLY A 299 13.43 -16.02 20.85
CA GLY A 299 13.63 -17.13 19.90
C GLY A 299 14.02 -16.63 18.50
N ALA A 300 14.83 -17.42 17.78
CA ALA A 300 15.50 -16.99 16.55
C ALA A 300 14.58 -16.42 15.45
N GLY A 301 13.35 -16.93 15.30
CA GLY A 301 12.38 -16.41 14.33
C GLY A 301 11.86 -15.01 14.68
N LEU A 302 11.51 -14.77 15.94
CA LEU A 302 11.08 -13.45 16.43
C LEU A 302 12.25 -12.46 16.43
N ARG A 303 13.46 -12.93 16.79
CA ARG A 303 14.69 -12.13 16.73
C ARG A 303 14.92 -11.62 15.30
N LEU A 304 14.95 -12.52 14.30
CA LEU A 304 15.11 -12.13 12.88
C LEU A 304 14.00 -11.19 12.38
N LYS A 305 12.74 -11.40 12.79
CA LYS A 305 11.62 -10.52 12.41
C LYS A 305 11.82 -9.09 12.93
N LEU A 306 12.16 -8.95 14.22
CA LEU A 306 12.47 -7.65 14.82
C LEU A 306 13.70 -7.00 14.18
N ASP A 307 14.76 -7.77 13.96
CA ASP A 307 16.01 -7.25 13.40
C ASP A 307 15.85 -6.76 11.94
N ARG A 308 15.02 -7.44 11.12
CA ARG A 308 14.63 -6.97 9.78
C ARG A 308 13.75 -5.72 9.85
N ALA A 309 12.72 -5.74 10.69
CA ALA A 309 11.82 -4.60 10.87
C ALA A 309 12.56 -3.32 11.33
N LEU A 310 13.68 -3.45 12.06
CA LEU A 310 14.54 -2.32 12.41
C LEU A 310 15.12 -1.67 11.16
N VAL A 311 15.71 -2.46 10.26
CA VAL A 311 16.39 -1.98 9.06
C VAL A 311 15.38 -1.45 8.03
N GLU A 312 14.21 -2.07 7.93
CA GLU A 312 13.08 -1.56 7.14
C GLU A 312 12.55 -0.23 7.70
N THR A 313 12.50 -0.07 9.03
CA THR A 313 12.18 1.22 9.67
C THR A 313 13.23 2.29 9.36
N LEU A 314 14.53 1.93 9.35
CA LEU A 314 15.59 2.86 8.95
C LEU A 314 15.47 3.26 7.47
N GLN A 315 15.14 2.33 6.57
CA GLN A 315 14.86 2.63 5.16
C GLN A 315 13.69 3.63 5.01
N TYR A 316 12.62 3.44 5.80
CA TYR A 316 11.47 4.34 5.83
C TYR A 316 11.83 5.75 6.34
N THR A 317 12.63 5.88 7.41
CA THR A 317 12.96 7.21 7.96
C THR A 317 13.92 7.99 7.07
N ILE A 318 14.88 7.31 6.42
CA ILE A 318 15.79 7.93 5.44
C ILE A 318 15.01 8.49 4.23
N THR A 319 14.02 7.74 3.76
CA THR A 319 13.23 8.12 2.58
C THR A 319 12.14 9.13 2.91
N LEU A 320 11.17 8.82 3.79
CA LEU A 320 10.02 9.69 4.05
C LEU A 320 10.28 10.80 5.07
N ARG A 321 11.03 10.55 6.16
CA ARG A 321 11.28 11.59 7.19
C ARG A 321 12.44 12.52 6.84
N LYS A 322 13.42 12.05 6.08
CA LYS A 322 14.60 12.83 5.66
C LYS A 322 14.58 13.31 4.21
N GLY A 323 13.71 12.75 3.35
CA GLY A 323 13.60 13.14 1.95
C GLY A 323 14.82 12.78 1.11
N LEU A 324 15.65 11.82 1.56
CA LEU A 324 16.82 11.36 0.81
C LEU A 324 16.41 10.28 -0.21
N PRO A 325 17.10 10.20 -1.36
CA PRO A 325 16.73 9.26 -2.43
C PRO A 325 16.99 7.81 -2.05
N THR A 326 16.17 6.91 -2.60
CA THR A 326 16.35 5.44 -2.51
C THR A 326 17.57 4.92 -3.27
N GLY A 327 18.11 5.69 -4.21
CA GLY A 327 19.25 5.32 -5.06
C GLY A 327 20.29 6.43 -5.22
N LEU A 328 21.42 6.09 -5.84
CA LEU A 328 22.62 6.94 -5.97
C LEU A 328 22.39 8.30 -6.66
N VAL A 329 21.39 8.40 -7.53
CA VAL A 329 21.14 9.58 -8.37
C VAL A 329 19.64 9.83 -8.45
N THR A 330 19.22 11.08 -8.20
CA THR A 330 17.83 11.54 -8.30
C THR A 330 17.38 11.75 -9.76
N ALA A 331 16.08 11.90 -9.98
CA ALA A 331 15.55 12.36 -11.27
C ALA A 331 15.99 13.80 -11.61
N VAL A 332 16.28 14.64 -10.61
CA VAL A 332 16.71 16.03 -10.81
C VAL A 332 18.17 16.10 -11.29
N GLU A 333 19.05 15.27 -10.72
CA GLU A 333 20.48 15.23 -11.07
C GLU A 333 20.71 14.64 -12.46
N ARG A 334 19.99 13.59 -12.88
CA ARG A 334 20.11 13.03 -14.26
C ARG A 334 19.82 14.07 -15.37
N ASN A 335 19.03 15.10 -15.06
CA ASN A 335 18.77 16.21 -15.98
C ASN A 335 19.93 17.23 -16.05
N LYS A 336 20.81 17.30 -15.04
CA LYS A 336 21.91 18.27 -14.92
C LYS A 336 23.28 17.55 -14.91
N PRO A 337 24.05 17.59 -16.01
CA PRO A 337 25.31 16.86 -16.12
C PRO A 337 26.37 17.47 -15.17
N GLY A 338 27.16 16.63 -14.50
CA GLY A 338 28.11 17.07 -13.47
C GLY A 338 27.46 17.35 -12.11
N SER A 339 26.23 16.88 -11.87
CA SER A 339 25.56 16.93 -10.56
C SER A 339 25.16 15.55 -10.02
N GLU A 340 25.62 14.49 -10.67
CA GLU A 340 25.34 13.11 -10.28
C GLU A 340 25.82 12.83 -8.85
N GLY A 341 24.91 12.40 -7.97
CA GLY A 341 25.24 12.00 -6.60
C GLY A 341 25.54 13.15 -5.63
N VAL A 342 25.30 14.41 -6.00
CA VAL A 342 25.44 15.57 -5.10
C VAL A 342 24.56 15.41 -3.85
N VAL A 343 23.37 14.83 -3.97
CA VAL A 343 22.50 14.51 -2.82
C VAL A 343 23.01 13.29 -2.04
N PHE A 344 23.48 12.25 -2.74
CA PHE A 344 23.96 11.00 -2.14
C PHE A 344 25.27 11.17 -1.35
N LEU A 345 26.19 12.02 -1.81
CA LEU A 345 27.45 12.35 -1.13
C LEU A 345 27.33 13.57 -0.20
N SER A 346 26.12 14.15 -0.08
CA SER A 346 25.88 15.37 0.72
C SER A 346 26.14 15.16 2.22
N LYS A 347 26.39 16.26 2.94
CA LYS A 347 26.49 16.23 4.41
C LYS A 347 25.24 15.62 5.08
N GLY A 348 24.04 15.85 4.54
CA GLY A 348 22.81 15.26 5.09
C GLY A 348 22.73 13.74 4.92
N ALA A 349 23.34 13.21 3.86
CA ALA A 349 23.52 11.77 3.66
C ALA A 349 24.64 11.21 4.58
N GLN A 350 25.75 11.91 4.73
CA GLN A 350 26.83 11.57 5.68
C GLN A 350 26.32 11.53 7.13
N GLU A 351 25.44 12.46 7.53
CA GLU A 351 24.75 12.42 8.85
C GLU A 351 23.91 11.15 9.04
N VAL A 352 23.21 10.69 8.00
CA VAL A 352 22.49 9.40 8.06
C VAL A 352 23.45 8.21 8.13
N VAL A 353 24.50 8.23 7.30
CA VAL A 353 25.50 7.17 7.18
C VAL A 353 26.35 7.03 8.46
N GLY A 354 26.59 8.11 9.20
CA GLY A 354 27.18 8.07 10.54
C GLY A 354 26.20 7.62 11.64
N ALA A 355 24.89 7.90 11.49
CA ALA A 355 23.88 7.52 12.47
C ALA A 355 23.52 6.02 12.44
N VAL A 356 23.42 5.42 11.25
CA VAL A 356 23.05 4.01 11.06
C VAL A 356 23.95 3.05 11.86
N PRO A 357 25.30 3.12 11.78
CA PRO A 357 26.20 2.26 12.57
C PRO A 357 25.93 2.29 14.07
N LEU A 358 25.62 3.46 14.65
CA LEU A 358 25.36 3.59 16.08
C LEU A 358 24.04 2.94 16.50
N VAL A 359 23.03 2.92 15.61
CA VAL A 359 21.77 2.19 15.85
C VAL A 359 21.97 0.69 15.69
N LEU A 360 22.67 0.23 14.64
CA LEU A 360 22.96 -1.19 14.44
C LEU A 360 23.81 -1.75 15.60
N ALA A 361 24.85 -1.04 16.03
CA ALA A 361 25.70 -1.40 17.17
C ALA A 361 24.97 -1.36 18.53
N ALA A 362 23.88 -0.59 18.65
CA ALA A 362 23.06 -0.55 19.86
C ALA A 362 22.03 -1.69 19.93
N PHE A 363 21.37 -2.03 18.80
CA PHE A 363 20.19 -2.89 18.81
C PHE A 363 20.41 -4.29 18.20
N LEU A 364 21.43 -4.51 17.36
CA LEU A 364 21.76 -5.82 16.77
C LEU A 364 22.95 -6.55 17.43
N LYS A 365 23.61 -5.93 18.39
CA LYS A 365 24.79 -6.51 19.07
C LYS A 365 24.49 -7.88 19.71
N PRO A 366 25.37 -8.89 19.56
CA PRO A 366 25.29 -10.14 20.31
C PRO A 366 25.49 -9.95 21.83
N ARG A 367 24.97 -10.88 22.64
CA ARG A 367 25.26 -10.97 24.09
C ARG A 367 26.73 -11.36 24.30
N THR A 368 27.35 -10.88 25.37
CA THR A 368 28.78 -11.08 25.67
C THR A 368 29.06 -11.89 26.94
N SER A 369 28.03 -12.46 27.57
CA SER A 369 28.15 -13.30 28.78
C SER A 369 27.91 -14.78 28.44
N SER A 370 28.75 -15.65 28.99
CA SER A 370 29.05 -16.99 28.47
C SER A 370 28.42 -18.17 29.21
N GLU A 371 27.44 -17.93 30.10
CA GLU A 371 27.09 -18.90 31.16
C GLU A 371 25.74 -19.62 30.99
N ASP A 372 24.88 -19.23 30.04
CA ASP A 372 23.58 -19.88 29.77
C ASP A 372 23.19 -19.81 28.28
N GLU A 373 23.55 -20.83 27.49
CA GLU A 373 22.93 -21.11 26.19
C GLU A 373 22.61 -22.60 26.06
N SER A 374 21.36 -22.92 25.69
CA SER A 374 20.86 -24.30 25.54
C SER A 374 20.77 -24.69 24.06
N GLU A 375 21.51 -25.73 23.68
CA GLU A 375 21.25 -26.61 22.53
C GLU A 375 20.86 -25.93 21.19
N SER A 376 21.77 -25.15 20.60
CA SER A 376 21.93 -25.07 19.12
C SER A 376 23.12 -24.21 18.66
N ASP A 377 23.30 -23.00 19.21
CA ASP A 377 24.16 -21.95 18.64
C ASP A 377 25.55 -21.78 19.33
N SER A 378 25.93 -22.70 20.22
CA SER A 378 26.99 -22.55 21.24
C SER A 378 28.39 -22.18 20.71
N ASP A 379 28.75 -22.67 19.53
CA ASP A 379 30.16 -22.70 19.07
C ASP A 379 30.52 -21.47 18.20
N SER A 380 29.62 -20.50 18.09
CA SER A 380 29.76 -19.34 17.18
C SER A 380 30.39 -18.13 17.88
N SER A 381 31.51 -17.63 17.33
CA SER A 381 32.19 -16.41 17.80
C SER A 381 31.30 -15.16 17.70
N PRO A 382 31.53 -14.10 18.51
CA PRO A 382 30.73 -12.87 18.43
C PRO A 382 30.78 -12.22 17.05
N ASP A 383 31.95 -12.25 16.39
CA ASP A 383 32.13 -11.81 15.00
C ASP A 383 31.26 -12.65 14.03
N GLN A 384 31.28 -13.98 14.14
CA GLN A 384 30.46 -14.86 13.29
C GLN A 384 28.96 -14.64 13.52
N ARG A 385 28.55 -14.28 14.75
CA ARG A 385 27.18 -13.86 15.08
C ARG A 385 26.80 -12.50 14.45
N ILE A 386 27.77 -11.60 14.20
CA ILE A 386 27.56 -10.35 13.44
C ILE A 386 27.50 -10.63 11.92
N VAL A 387 28.44 -11.43 11.38
CA VAL A 387 28.47 -11.82 9.96
C VAL A 387 27.16 -12.49 9.55
N SER A 388 26.71 -13.51 10.30
CA SER A 388 25.43 -14.19 10.05
C SER A 388 24.18 -13.31 10.28
N THR A 389 24.30 -12.24 11.07
CA THR A 389 23.24 -11.22 11.20
C THR A 389 23.16 -10.34 9.93
N PHE A 390 24.31 -9.93 9.37
CA PHE A 390 24.38 -9.23 8.09
C PHE A 390 23.82 -10.09 6.94
N GLU A 391 24.27 -11.34 6.81
CA GLU A 391 23.83 -12.28 5.76
C GLU A 391 22.32 -12.55 5.75
N ARG A 392 21.69 -12.57 6.94
CA ARG A 392 20.25 -12.87 7.07
C ARG A 392 19.34 -11.65 6.91
N ILE A 393 19.88 -10.43 6.88
CA ILE A 393 19.12 -9.17 6.92
C ILE A 393 19.47 -8.25 5.74
N ALA A 394 20.75 -7.95 5.54
CA ALA A 394 21.19 -7.02 4.51
C ALA A 394 21.16 -7.67 3.11
N LEU A 395 21.81 -8.82 2.93
CA LEU A 395 21.91 -9.50 1.62
C LEU A 395 20.57 -9.94 0.98
N PRO A 396 19.53 -10.36 1.73
CA PRO A 396 18.27 -10.82 1.13
C PRO A 396 17.27 -9.69 0.84
N THR A 397 17.57 -8.44 1.22
CA THR A 397 16.60 -7.34 1.24
C THR A 397 17.09 -6.18 0.36
N PRO A 398 16.30 -5.69 -0.61
CA PRO A 398 16.69 -4.53 -1.41
C PRO A 398 16.59 -3.25 -0.56
N LEU A 399 17.72 -2.81 0.00
CA LEU A 399 17.83 -1.59 0.79
C LEU A 399 18.43 -0.44 -0.05
N SER A 400 18.37 0.80 0.45
CA SER A 400 19.04 1.92 -0.23
C SER A 400 20.57 1.78 -0.19
N PRO A 401 21.30 2.32 -1.20
CA PRO A 401 22.75 2.47 -1.15
C PRO A 401 23.28 3.21 0.09
N LEU A 402 22.48 4.13 0.67
CA LEU A 402 22.82 4.81 1.93
C LEU A 402 22.81 3.84 3.12
N LEU A 403 21.85 2.91 3.20
CA LEU A 403 21.91 1.83 4.18
C LEU A 403 23.04 0.84 3.88
N GLY A 404 23.35 0.58 2.61
CA GLY A 404 24.52 -0.23 2.24
C GLY A 404 25.82 0.33 2.79
N TRP A 405 26.05 1.64 2.57
CA TRP A 405 27.21 2.34 3.10
C TRP A 405 27.23 2.38 4.65
N GLY A 406 26.08 2.64 5.28
CA GLY A 406 25.94 2.55 6.75
C GLY A 406 26.21 1.15 7.32
N TRP A 407 25.79 0.09 6.62
CA TRP A 407 26.11 -1.30 6.95
C TRP A 407 27.62 -1.58 6.83
N THR A 408 28.29 -1.08 5.79
CA THR A 408 29.76 -1.20 5.68
C THR A 408 30.47 -0.54 6.86
N ILE A 409 30.11 0.70 7.24
CA ILE A 409 30.78 1.39 8.35
C ILE A 409 30.52 0.66 9.67
N TYR A 410 29.30 0.12 9.88
CA TYR A 410 29.02 -0.76 11.02
C TYR A 410 29.99 -1.96 11.03
N LEU A 411 30.05 -2.73 9.95
CA LEU A 411 30.92 -3.91 9.85
C LEU A 411 32.40 -3.57 10.07
N SER A 412 32.95 -2.57 9.36
CA SER A 412 34.37 -2.18 9.49
C SER A 412 34.72 -1.47 10.80
N SER A 413 33.73 -1.15 11.65
CA SER A 413 33.95 -0.65 13.02
C SER A 413 33.76 -1.72 14.11
N THR A 414 33.30 -2.93 13.75
CA THR A 414 33.02 -4.01 14.70
C THR A 414 33.70 -5.35 14.42
N LEU A 415 34.08 -5.63 13.17
CA LEU A 415 34.68 -6.91 12.75
C LEU A 415 36.20 -6.79 12.54
N SER A 416 36.91 -7.91 12.67
CA SER A 416 38.28 -8.04 12.15
C SER A 416 38.32 -7.89 10.61
N PRO A 417 39.49 -7.56 10.02
CA PRO A 417 39.65 -7.54 8.57
C PRO A 417 39.28 -8.87 7.89
N SER A 418 39.58 -10.02 8.50
CA SER A 418 39.22 -11.35 7.98
C SER A 418 37.70 -11.57 7.89
N HIS A 419 36.95 -11.21 8.94
CA HIS A 419 35.49 -11.31 8.89
C HIS A 419 34.87 -10.26 7.94
N LEU A 420 35.51 -9.10 7.73
CA LEU A 420 35.09 -8.10 6.73
C LEU A 420 35.26 -8.62 5.29
N ILE A 421 36.36 -9.33 4.99
CA ILE A 421 36.56 -10.02 3.70
C ILE A 421 35.53 -11.13 3.53
N SER A 422 35.17 -11.85 4.59
CA SER A 422 34.10 -12.85 4.55
C SER A 422 32.76 -12.23 4.11
N CYS A 423 32.37 -11.08 4.70
CA CYS A 423 31.20 -10.32 4.25
C CYS A 423 31.30 -9.87 2.79
N LEU A 424 32.47 -9.44 2.33
CA LEU A 424 32.70 -9.09 0.91
C LEU A 424 32.56 -10.31 -0.01
N ARG A 425 33.09 -11.47 0.40
CA ARG A 425 32.99 -12.75 -0.31
C ARG A 425 31.54 -13.21 -0.46
N THR A 426 30.75 -13.25 0.63
CA THR A 426 29.33 -13.66 0.56
C THR A 426 28.45 -12.64 -0.16
N THR A 427 28.79 -11.34 -0.10
CA THR A 427 28.15 -10.32 -0.96
C THR A 427 28.44 -10.56 -2.44
N LEU A 428 29.70 -10.86 -2.80
CA LEU A 428 30.11 -11.13 -4.19
C LEU A 428 29.54 -12.44 -4.72
N GLU A 429 29.40 -13.47 -3.89
CA GLU A 429 28.72 -14.73 -4.24
C GLU A 429 27.23 -14.47 -4.54
N ARG A 430 26.53 -13.74 -3.67
CA ARG A 430 25.13 -13.34 -3.89
C ARG A 430 24.97 -12.48 -5.14
N TRP A 431 25.90 -11.56 -5.39
CA TRP A 431 25.91 -10.73 -6.61
C TRP A 431 26.17 -11.56 -7.87
N SER A 432 27.05 -12.56 -7.81
CA SER A 432 27.45 -13.40 -8.96
C SER A 432 26.42 -14.46 -9.39
N ASP A 433 25.36 -14.69 -8.61
CA ASP A 433 24.28 -15.64 -8.91
C ASP A 433 23.55 -15.28 -10.22
N ALA A 434 23.77 -16.06 -11.29
CA ALA A 434 23.12 -15.87 -12.59
C ALA A 434 21.57 -15.96 -12.54
N THR A 435 21.01 -16.71 -11.58
CA THR A 435 19.57 -16.81 -11.37
C THR A 435 18.99 -15.58 -10.67
N ARG A 436 19.80 -14.91 -9.82
CA ARG A 436 19.52 -13.55 -9.33
C ARG A 436 19.62 -12.56 -10.48
N ILE A 437 20.77 -12.48 -11.18
CA ILE A 437 21.06 -11.47 -12.22
C ILE A 437 19.93 -11.39 -13.26
N SER A 438 19.44 -12.55 -13.73
CA SER A 438 18.35 -12.65 -14.71
C SER A 438 16.94 -12.25 -14.20
N ARG A 439 16.79 -11.93 -12.91
CA ARG A 439 15.51 -11.62 -12.24
C ARG A 439 15.54 -10.38 -11.35
N SER A 440 16.73 -9.89 -11.01
CA SER A 440 16.94 -8.81 -10.04
C SER A 440 16.44 -7.45 -10.51
N LEU A 441 15.99 -6.64 -9.55
CA LEU A 441 15.63 -5.25 -9.78
C LEU A 441 16.89 -4.38 -9.86
N ARG A 442 16.82 -3.28 -10.61
CA ARG A 442 17.91 -2.26 -10.67
C ARG A 442 18.29 -1.73 -9.27
N GLU A 443 17.34 -1.67 -8.35
CA GLU A 443 17.58 -1.22 -6.97
C GLU A 443 18.39 -2.26 -6.17
N GLU A 444 18.08 -3.56 -6.28
CA GLU A 444 18.87 -4.66 -5.70
C GLU A 444 20.30 -4.67 -6.28
N GLU A 445 20.42 -4.50 -7.60
CA GLU A 445 21.71 -4.49 -8.30
C GLU A 445 22.61 -3.32 -7.86
N VAL A 446 22.05 -2.10 -7.83
CA VAL A 446 22.78 -0.90 -7.37
C VAL A 446 23.11 -0.99 -5.88
N TYR A 447 22.23 -1.58 -5.06
CA TYR A 447 22.49 -1.82 -3.63
C TYR A 447 23.64 -2.80 -3.41
N LEU A 448 23.60 -3.99 -4.02
CA LEU A 448 24.66 -4.99 -3.91
C LEU A 448 26.00 -4.46 -4.46
N THR A 449 25.97 -3.75 -5.60
CA THR A 449 27.16 -3.09 -6.14
C THR A 449 27.70 -2.04 -5.16
N THR A 450 26.83 -1.25 -4.52
CA THR A 450 27.26 -0.27 -3.50
C THR A 450 27.93 -0.96 -2.32
N LEU A 451 27.33 -2.04 -1.78
CA LEU A 451 27.92 -2.83 -0.70
C LEU A 451 29.31 -3.36 -1.06
N ILE A 452 29.47 -3.94 -2.25
CA ILE A 452 30.76 -4.44 -2.75
C ILE A 452 31.78 -3.30 -2.79
N VAL A 453 31.39 -2.17 -3.37
CA VAL A 453 32.25 -0.98 -3.53
C VAL A 453 32.69 -0.43 -2.18
N THR A 454 31.79 -0.29 -1.21
CA THR A 454 32.11 0.25 0.12
C THR A 454 32.89 -0.76 0.97
N LEU A 455 32.53 -2.05 0.96
CA LEU A 455 33.28 -3.10 1.66
C LEU A 455 34.72 -3.20 1.14
N LEU A 456 34.91 -3.14 -0.18
CA LEU A 456 36.23 -3.11 -0.81
C LEU A 456 37.04 -1.87 -0.39
N ALA A 457 36.41 -0.70 -0.30
CA ALA A 457 37.05 0.54 0.15
C ALA A 457 37.42 0.53 1.66
N SER A 458 36.60 -0.08 2.52
CA SER A 458 36.94 -0.33 3.94
C SER A 458 38.09 -1.35 4.14
N THR A 459 38.38 -2.18 3.14
CA THR A 459 39.31 -3.32 3.28
C THR A 459 40.74 -2.90 2.92
N SER A 460 41.47 -2.36 3.91
CA SER A 460 42.84 -1.82 3.75
C SER A 460 43.84 -2.50 4.71
N SER A 461 44.27 -3.72 4.39
CA SER A 461 45.27 -4.49 5.16
C SER A 461 46.03 -5.46 4.26
N GLN A 462 47.32 -5.67 4.50
CA GLN A 462 48.19 -6.57 3.73
C GLN A 462 47.69 -8.03 3.70
N GLN A 463 47.08 -8.51 4.80
CA GLN A 463 46.46 -9.84 4.84
C GLN A 463 45.24 -9.91 3.93
N ALA A 464 44.49 -8.82 3.82
CA ALA A 464 43.29 -8.74 2.99
C ALA A 464 43.60 -8.69 1.49
N GLU A 465 44.73 -8.10 1.11
CA GLU A 465 45.22 -8.09 -0.28
C GLU A 465 45.52 -9.49 -0.81
N GLN A 466 45.99 -10.40 0.05
CA GLN A 466 46.22 -11.81 -0.29
C GLN A 466 44.90 -12.54 -0.56
N GLU A 467 43.95 -12.50 0.38
CA GLU A 467 42.62 -13.12 0.20
C GLU A 467 41.82 -12.50 -0.97
N LEU A 468 41.97 -11.19 -1.21
CA LEU A 468 41.37 -10.50 -2.35
C LEU A 468 42.02 -10.94 -3.67
N GLY A 469 43.33 -11.20 -3.66
CA GLY A 469 44.06 -11.80 -4.77
C GLY A 469 43.53 -13.19 -5.14
N GLU A 470 43.14 -14.01 -4.16
CA GLU A 470 42.44 -15.28 -4.41
C GLU A 470 41.01 -15.04 -4.93
N LEU A 471 40.25 -14.16 -4.27
CA LEU A 471 38.87 -13.83 -4.61
C LEU A 471 38.71 -13.31 -6.05
N SER A 472 39.66 -12.49 -6.52
CA SER A 472 39.71 -12.00 -7.91
C SER A 472 39.85 -13.10 -8.98
N ARG A 473 40.35 -14.28 -8.58
CA ARG A 473 40.56 -15.46 -9.45
C ARG A 473 39.45 -16.51 -9.26
N CYS A 474 38.50 -16.27 -8.36
CA CYS A 474 37.42 -17.21 -8.05
C CYS A 474 36.51 -17.43 -9.27
N PRO A 475 36.26 -18.68 -9.72
CA PRO A 475 35.39 -18.96 -10.84
C PRO A 475 33.97 -18.38 -10.68
N THR A 476 33.44 -18.34 -9.45
CA THR A 476 32.14 -17.73 -9.14
C THR A 476 32.09 -16.26 -9.55
N LEU A 477 33.14 -15.48 -9.21
CA LEU A 477 33.21 -14.06 -9.55
C LEU A 477 33.37 -13.84 -11.07
N LEU A 478 34.21 -14.63 -11.72
CA LEU A 478 34.44 -14.52 -13.17
C LEU A 478 33.18 -14.87 -13.98
N ASN A 479 32.45 -15.93 -13.55
CA ASN A 479 31.15 -16.29 -14.12
C ASN A 479 30.07 -15.23 -13.80
N GLY A 480 30.11 -14.62 -12.61
CA GLY A 480 29.26 -13.49 -12.23
C GLY A 480 29.47 -12.28 -13.14
N VAL A 481 30.71 -11.85 -13.35
CA VAL A 481 31.05 -10.75 -14.28
C VAL A 481 30.59 -11.09 -15.71
N SER A 482 30.84 -12.30 -16.19
CA SER A 482 30.37 -12.78 -17.50
C SER A 482 28.84 -12.70 -17.63
N SER A 483 28.11 -13.09 -16.58
CA SER A 483 26.63 -13.04 -16.52
C SER A 483 26.08 -11.61 -16.47
N HIS A 484 26.80 -10.66 -15.85
CA HIS A 484 26.45 -9.24 -15.93
C HIS A 484 26.70 -8.67 -17.33
N LEU A 485 27.80 -9.06 -17.99
CA LEU A 485 28.17 -8.60 -19.33
C LEU A 485 27.22 -9.11 -20.43
N SER A 486 26.64 -10.30 -20.28
CA SER A 486 25.63 -10.85 -21.18
C SER A 486 24.21 -10.34 -20.93
N HIS A 487 23.97 -9.64 -19.81
CA HIS A 487 22.65 -9.13 -19.45
C HIS A 487 22.15 -8.06 -20.46
N SER A 488 20.84 -8.05 -20.73
CA SER A 488 20.22 -7.20 -21.77
C SER A 488 20.16 -5.71 -21.38
N ASP A 489 19.96 -5.39 -20.11
CA ASP A 489 19.98 -4.02 -19.59
C ASP A 489 21.43 -3.47 -19.49
N PRO A 490 21.74 -2.33 -20.14
CA PRO A 490 23.05 -1.68 -20.05
C PRO A 490 23.56 -1.41 -18.63
N LEU A 491 22.67 -1.15 -17.66
CA LEU A 491 23.07 -0.82 -16.28
C LEU A 491 23.83 -1.99 -15.63
N PHE A 492 23.31 -3.21 -15.78
CA PHE A 492 23.92 -4.43 -15.24
C PHE A 492 25.29 -4.69 -15.87
N ARG A 493 25.42 -4.51 -17.20
CA ARG A 493 26.71 -4.59 -17.89
C ARG A 493 27.73 -3.60 -17.31
N ARG A 494 27.30 -2.38 -16.97
CA ARG A 494 28.17 -1.35 -16.35
C ARG A 494 28.54 -1.66 -14.90
N MET A 495 27.62 -2.17 -14.09
CA MET A 495 27.95 -2.61 -12.72
C MET A 495 28.93 -3.78 -12.75
N GLY A 496 28.73 -4.75 -13.67
CA GLY A 496 29.68 -5.83 -13.94
C GLY A 496 31.08 -5.36 -14.31
N MET A 497 31.20 -4.43 -15.27
CA MET A 497 32.48 -3.80 -15.62
C MET A 497 33.10 -3.02 -14.45
N LEU A 498 32.29 -2.33 -13.64
CA LEU A 498 32.76 -1.52 -12.53
C LEU A 498 33.34 -2.37 -11.39
N VAL A 499 32.64 -3.44 -10.99
CA VAL A 499 33.13 -4.39 -9.98
C VAL A 499 34.42 -5.06 -10.45
N ALA A 500 34.48 -5.47 -11.72
CA ALA A 500 35.69 -6.06 -12.30
C ALA A 500 36.88 -5.07 -12.33
N GLU A 501 36.66 -3.81 -12.71
CA GLU A 501 37.72 -2.79 -12.73
C GLU A 501 38.22 -2.48 -11.30
N LEU A 502 37.32 -2.32 -10.34
CA LEU A 502 37.67 -1.98 -8.95
C LEU A 502 38.37 -3.12 -8.21
N ILE A 503 37.97 -4.38 -8.40
CA ILE A 503 38.67 -5.54 -7.82
C ILE A 503 40.05 -5.72 -8.49
N SER A 504 40.16 -5.50 -9.81
CA SER A 504 41.46 -5.49 -10.49
C SER A 504 42.39 -4.37 -10.01
N ALA A 505 41.85 -3.20 -9.64
CA ALA A 505 42.63 -2.10 -9.09
C ALA A 505 43.09 -2.40 -7.65
N ALA A 506 42.18 -2.89 -6.80
CA ALA A 506 42.46 -3.17 -5.40
C ALA A 506 43.52 -4.29 -5.22
N THR A 507 43.52 -5.31 -6.07
CA THR A 507 44.52 -6.39 -6.06
C THR A 507 45.91 -5.98 -6.57
N GLN A 508 46.08 -4.78 -7.13
CA GLN A 508 47.36 -4.32 -7.69
C GLN A 508 48.04 -3.21 -6.87
N ARG A 509 47.43 -2.74 -5.78
CA ARG A 509 47.91 -1.58 -5.00
C ARG A 509 49.34 -1.69 -4.47
N ASN A 510 49.83 -2.90 -4.18
CA ASN A 510 51.17 -3.13 -3.59
C ASN A 510 52.11 -3.99 -4.47
N ASN A 511 51.71 -4.37 -5.68
CA ASN A 511 52.61 -5.05 -6.63
C ASN A 511 53.48 -4.01 -7.35
N GLY A 512 54.46 -3.44 -6.63
CA GLY A 512 55.36 -2.42 -7.16
C GLY A 512 56.25 -2.95 -8.29
N GLU A 513 56.31 -2.19 -9.38
CA GLU A 513 57.31 -2.14 -10.48
C GLU A 513 58.13 -3.39 -10.88
N GLU A 514 57.62 -4.62 -10.71
CA GLU A 514 58.20 -5.81 -11.33
C GLU A 514 57.94 -5.81 -12.85
N GLU A 515 59.01 -5.87 -13.65
CA GLU A 515 59.00 -5.87 -15.12
C GLU A 515 58.34 -7.15 -15.69
N GLY A 516 57.01 -7.14 -15.72
CA GLY A 516 56.16 -8.27 -16.09
C GLY A 516 54.75 -8.24 -15.50
N GLY A 517 54.49 -7.31 -14.55
CA GLY A 517 53.19 -7.14 -13.91
C GLY A 517 52.01 -7.03 -14.89
N LYS A 518 50.95 -7.82 -14.66
CA LYS A 518 49.71 -7.77 -15.45
C LYS A 518 49.03 -6.42 -15.25
N LYS A 519 48.98 -5.61 -16.32
CA LYS A 519 48.33 -4.28 -16.33
C LYS A 519 46.94 -4.31 -15.70
N MET A 520 46.62 -3.27 -14.93
CA MET A 520 45.29 -3.05 -14.34
C MET A 520 44.22 -3.07 -15.43
N LEU A 521 43.11 -3.76 -15.17
CA LEU A 521 41.93 -3.71 -16.03
C LEU A 521 41.43 -2.26 -16.10
N ASN A 522 41.13 -1.77 -17.30
CA ASN A 522 40.68 -0.41 -17.53
C ASN A 522 39.81 -0.37 -18.79
N PHE A 523 38.52 -0.09 -18.63
CA PHE A 523 37.56 -0.05 -19.73
C PHE A 523 37.55 1.28 -20.50
N GLY A 524 38.32 2.28 -20.05
CA GLY A 524 38.48 3.57 -20.69
C GLY A 524 37.34 4.56 -20.45
N SER A 525 37.66 5.85 -20.51
CA SER A 525 36.73 6.94 -20.14
C SER A 525 35.43 6.98 -20.96
N ARG A 526 35.40 6.43 -22.18
CA ARG A 526 34.20 6.33 -23.03
C ARG A 526 33.11 5.42 -22.46
N VAL A 527 33.46 4.46 -21.60
CA VAL A 527 32.48 3.58 -20.93
C VAL A 527 31.79 4.30 -19.77
N TRP A 528 32.50 5.20 -19.10
CA TRP A 528 32.04 5.92 -17.90
C TRP A 528 31.41 7.28 -18.19
N ASN A 529 31.78 7.93 -19.30
CA ASN A 529 31.30 9.25 -19.70
C ASN A 529 30.02 9.20 -20.56
N GLY A 530 29.21 10.25 -20.46
CA GLY A 530 27.91 10.39 -21.15
C GLY A 530 26.71 10.25 -20.18
N ARG A 531 25.49 10.26 -20.73
CA ARG A 531 24.24 10.11 -19.95
C ARG A 531 23.59 8.73 -20.14
N GLY A 532 22.70 8.40 -19.22
CA GLY A 532 21.85 7.22 -19.23
C GLY A 532 22.59 5.90 -19.04
N GLU A 533 21.83 4.80 -19.17
CA GLU A 533 22.34 3.43 -19.26
C GLU A 533 23.14 2.92 -18.04
N GLY A 534 23.12 3.61 -16.89
CA GLY A 534 23.93 3.26 -15.71
C GLY A 534 25.27 4.01 -15.60
N ARG A 535 25.51 5.04 -16.46
CA ARG A 535 26.76 5.82 -16.44
C ARG A 535 26.84 6.75 -15.23
N GLU A 536 25.73 7.39 -14.89
CA GLU A 536 25.61 8.30 -13.75
C GLU A 536 25.90 7.56 -12.44
N GLU A 537 25.27 6.41 -12.24
CA GLU A 537 25.46 5.54 -11.07
C GLU A 537 26.91 5.08 -10.93
N ALA A 538 27.54 4.67 -12.05
CA ALA A 538 28.94 4.29 -12.06
C ALA A 538 29.89 5.46 -11.70
N ARG A 539 29.60 6.70 -12.14
CA ARG A 539 30.38 7.88 -11.75
C ARG A 539 30.30 8.16 -10.24
N VAL A 540 29.11 8.04 -9.64
CA VAL A 540 28.93 8.25 -8.19
C VAL A 540 29.70 7.20 -7.37
N LEU A 541 29.62 5.93 -7.75
CA LEU A 541 30.35 4.87 -7.05
C LEU A 541 31.87 5.00 -7.17
N ARG A 542 32.40 5.42 -8.32
CA ARG A 542 33.82 5.73 -8.47
C ARG A 542 34.24 6.90 -7.57
N GLY A 543 33.49 8.01 -7.62
CA GLY A 543 33.74 9.17 -6.76
C GLY A 543 33.72 8.84 -5.26
N LEU A 544 32.87 7.90 -4.83
CA LEU A 544 32.85 7.39 -3.45
C LEU A 544 34.12 6.61 -3.08
N VAL A 545 34.71 5.84 -4.00
CA VAL A 545 35.99 5.12 -3.78
C VAL A 545 37.18 6.08 -3.83
N ASP A 546 37.24 6.92 -4.85
CA ASP A 546 38.33 7.87 -5.07
C ASP A 546 38.37 8.91 -3.92
N GLY A 547 37.21 9.30 -3.40
CA GLY A 547 37.03 10.17 -2.23
C GLY A 547 36.91 9.46 -0.88
N TRP A 548 37.14 8.14 -0.79
CA TRP A 548 36.77 7.33 0.38
C TRP A 548 37.38 7.84 1.70
N ALA A 549 38.66 8.21 1.69
CA ALA A 549 39.34 8.73 2.88
C ALA A 549 38.66 9.99 3.44
N HIS A 550 38.31 10.94 2.57
CA HIS A 550 37.63 12.17 2.96
C HIS A 550 36.22 11.92 3.51
N HIS A 551 35.45 11.05 2.85
CA HIS A 551 34.11 10.71 3.32
C HIS A 551 34.12 9.90 4.63
N SER A 552 35.12 9.02 4.80
CA SER A 552 35.34 8.29 6.05
C SER A 552 35.68 9.25 7.19
N GLU A 553 36.63 10.16 6.99
CA GLU A 553 37.00 11.19 7.97
C GLU A 553 35.80 12.04 8.39
N ALA A 554 35.04 12.58 7.43
CA ALA A 554 33.83 13.37 7.68
C ALA A 554 32.77 12.59 8.49
N ASN A 555 32.55 11.32 8.17
CA ASN A 555 31.65 10.45 8.95
C ASN A 555 32.17 10.25 10.38
N THR A 556 33.48 10.07 10.58
CA THR A 556 34.05 9.99 11.95
C THR A 556 33.91 11.29 12.72
N ASP A 557 33.99 12.46 12.08
CA ASP A 557 33.83 13.76 12.75
C ASP A 557 32.39 14.05 13.17
N ILE A 558 31.42 13.67 12.33
CA ILE A 558 29.99 13.68 12.70
C ILE A 558 29.77 12.81 13.95
N VAL A 559 30.30 11.58 13.97
CA VAL A 559 30.20 10.66 15.11
C VAL A 559 30.96 11.17 16.34
N LYS A 560 32.14 11.79 16.19
CA LYS A 560 32.87 12.47 17.28
C LYS A 560 32.04 13.59 17.90
N GLY A 561 31.30 14.35 17.08
CA GLY A 561 30.39 15.41 17.54
C GLY A 561 29.24 14.91 18.43
N TRP A 562 28.87 13.64 18.34
CA TRP A 562 27.81 13.03 19.14
C TRP A 562 28.27 12.36 20.43
N LYS A 563 29.57 12.36 20.77
CA LYS A 563 30.16 11.59 21.90
C LYS A 563 29.43 11.70 23.25
N VAL A 564 28.76 12.82 23.54
CA VAL A 564 28.04 13.06 24.81
C VAL A 564 26.64 12.42 24.83
N GLU A 565 25.97 12.33 23.67
CA GLU A 565 24.58 11.84 23.55
C GLU A 565 24.48 10.47 22.85
N GLY A 566 25.55 10.06 22.15
CA GLY A 566 25.71 8.77 21.49
C GLY A 566 24.53 8.37 20.61
N VAL A 567 23.92 7.23 20.95
CA VAL A 567 22.80 6.63 20.22
C VAL A 567 21.58 7.56 20.18
N ALA A 568 21.35 8.39 21.21
CA ALA A 568 20.23 9.33 21.21
C ALA A 568 20.41 10.48 20.20
N ALA A 569 21.64 10.92 19.96
CA ALA A 569 21.93 11.86 18.88
C ALA A 569 21.71 11.22 17.51
N ALA A 570 22.20 9.99 17.29
CA ALA A 570 22.00 9.26 16.04
C ALA A 570 20.51 9.06 15.71
N ILE A 571 19.70 8.69 16.70
CA ILE A 571 18.24 8.50 16.55
C ILE A 571 17.53 9.82 16.22
N ARG A 572 17.91 10.94 16.85
CA ARG A 572 17.42 12.29 16.44
C ARG A 572 17.93 12.69 15.06
N ALA A 573 19.16 12.34 14.69
CA ALA A 573 19.74 12.57 13.38
C ALA A 573 19.04 11.76 12.27
N LEU A 574 18.33 10.69 12.60
CA LEU A 574 17.44 9.93 11.71
C LEU A 574 15.98 10.43 11.69
N GLY A 575 15.63 11.46 12.47
CA GLY A 575 14.26 11.99 12.53
C GLY A 575 13.30 11.21 13.45
N LEU A 576 13.84 10.47 14.43
CA LEU A 576 13.10 9.66 15.41
C LEU A 576 13.20 10.27 16.83
N GLY A 577 13.00 11.57 16.98
CA GLY A 577 13.00 12.23 18.30
C GLY A 577 11.65 12.15 19.02
N LEU A 578 11.66 12.05 20.35
CA LEU A 578 10.52 12.45 21.17
C LEU A 578 10.45 13.99 21.19
N ASP A 579 9.44 14.56 20.51
CA ASP A 579 9.15 16.00 20.59
C ASP A 579 8.54 16.33 21.98
N THR A 580 9.38 16.52 22.99
CA THR A 580 9.00 16.92 24.36
C THR A 580 8.58 18.39 24.48
N SER A 581 8.08 18.99 23.39
CA SER A 581 7.69 20.40 23.30
C SER A 581 6.65 20.58 22.20
N SER A 582 5.83 21.64 22.29
CA SER A 582 4.70 21.98 21.38
C SER A 582 5.10 22.28 19.91
N LYS A 583 6.34 21.93 19.51
CA LYS A 583 7.01 22.45 18.32
C LYS A 583 6.70 21.70 17.04
N THR A 584 6.12 20.51 17.08
CA THR A 584 5.57 19.85 15.89
C THR A 584 4.39 20.66 15.33
N ALA A 585 3.43 20.99 16.22
CA ALA A 585 2.28 21.84 15.88
C ALA A 585 2.68 23.29 15.56
N GLU A 586 3.80 23.81 16.08
CA GLU A 586 4.34 25.09 15.62
C GLU A 586 5.08 25.01 14.30
N ARG A 587 5.83 23.92 14.01
CA ARG A 587 6.47 23.69 12.70
C ARG A 587 5.45 23.55 11.59
N GLU A 588 4.34 22.84 11.81
CA GLU A 588 3.24 22.81 10.85
C GLU A 588 2.64 24.20 10.64
N LYS A 589 2.38 24.95 11.73
CA LYS A 589 1.89 26.34 11.62
C LYS A 589 2.91 27.26 10.95
N GLU A 590 4.21 27.00 11.06
CA GLU A 590 5.29 27.78 10.45
C GLU A 590 5.48 27.46 8.96
N LEU A 591 5.43 26.18 8.57
CA LEU A 591 5.32 25.75 7.17
C LEU A 591 4.05 26.32 6.51
N VAL A 592 2.90 26.24 7.18
CA VAL A 592 1.64 26.84 6.71
C VAL A 592 1.72 28.37 6.66
N ARG A 593 2.51 29.02 7.53
CA ARG A 593 2.79 30.47 7.46
C ARG A 593 3.72 30.79 6.28
N GLU A 594 4.78 30.04 6.05
CA GLU A 594 5.71 30.18 4.92
C GLU A 594 4.98 30.04 3.57
N VAL A 595 4.14 29.00 3.42
CA VAL A 595 3.28 28.81 2.24
C VAL A 595 2.34 30.00 2.05
N LYS A 596 1.60 30.41 3.08
CA LYS A 596 0.70 31.59 3.04
C LYS A 596 1.43 32.93 2.86
N LYS A 597 2.75 32.99 3.12
CA LYS A 597 3.62 34.15 2.91
C LYS A 597 4.12 34.21 1.46
N ARG A 598 4.30 33.06 0.79
CA ARG A 598 4.50 32.97 -0.67
C ARG A 598 3.22 33.30 -1.46
N GLU A 599 2.05 32.91 -0.97
CA GLU A 599 0.75 33.25 -1.57
C GLU A 599 0.37 34.75 -1.52
N LYS A 600 1.08 35.56 -0.74
CA LYS A 600 0.78 37.00 -0.56
C LYS A 600 1.86 37.94 -1.09
N ALA A 601 2.42 37.62 -2.25
CA ALA A 601 3.13 38.59 -3.08
C ALA A 601 2.16 39.69 -3.57
N LYS A 602 2.59 40.96 -3.56
CA LYS A 602 1.73 42.13 -3.78
C LYS A 602 1.63 42.50 -5.25
N VAL A 603 0.42 42.59 -5.80
CA VAL A 603 0.19 42.97 -7.21
C VAL A 603 0.58 44.43 -7.47
N THR A 604 1.56 44.64 -8.33
CA THR A 604 1.92 45.96 -8.90
C THR A 604 1.77 45.93 -10.42
N ARG A 605 0.66 46.54 -10.88
CA ARG A 605 0.31 47.06 -12.23
C ARG A 605 1.18 46.65 -13.43
N LEU A 606 0.52 46.14 -14.48
CA LEU A 606 1.10 45.96 -15.81
C LEU A 606 1.67 47.27 -16.38
N PRO A 607 2.81 47.25 -17.11
CA PRO A 607 3.24 48.37 -17.92
C PRO A 607 2.31 48.56 -19.13
N ARG A 608 2.15 49.81 -19.57
CA ARG A 608 1.31 50.21 -20.71
C ARG A 608 2.02 49.87 -22.03
N ARG A 609 1.26 49.50 -23.08
CA ARG A 609 1.78 49.41 -24.46
C ARG A 609 2.42 50.75 -24.87
N VAL A 610 3.55 50.66 -25.56
CA VAL A 610 4.21 51.74 -26.28
C VAL A 610 4.52 51.21 -27.69
N ASP A 611 4.14 51.97 -28.70
CA ASP A 611 4.31 51.58 -30.12
C ASP A 611 5.73 51.85 -30.62
N PRO A 612 6.24 51.09 -31.61
CA PRO A 612 7.64 51.17 -32.02
C PRO A 612 7.97 52.43 -32.85
N PRO A 613 9.01 53.21 -32.49
CA PRO A 613 9.49 54.32 -33.31
C PRO A 613 10.24 53.83 -34.58
N PRO A 614 10.27 54.63 -35.66
CA PRO A 614 10.74 54.17 -36.97
C PRO A 614 12.26 54.23 -37.20
N ARG A 615 12.69 53.37 -38.13
CA ARG A 615 14.00 53.29 -38.83
C ARG A 615 14.90 54.55 -38.81
N THR A 616 16.17 54.34 -38.47
CA THR A 616 17.31 54.86 -39.24
C THR A 616 18.40 53.77 -39.39
N LYS A 617 19.23 53.90 -40.43
CA LYS A 617 20.45 53.08 -40.65
C LYS A 617 21.66 54.01 -40.50
N ALA A 618 22.81 53.50 -40.05
CA ALA A 618 24.02 53.43 -40.90
C ALA A 618 25.33 53.10 -40.14
N ARG A 619 26.08 52.15 -40.75
CA ARG A 619 27.56 52.08 -40.79
C ARG A 619 28.32 51.80 -39.48
N ALA A 620 29.61 51.53 -39.68
CA ALA A 620 30.54 50.92 -38.73
C ALA A 620 31.82 51.76 -38.60
N LEU A 621 32.62 51.47 -37.57
CA LEU A 621 33.95 52.02 -37.36
C LEU A 621 34.93 50.93 -36.92
N ILE A 622 36.05 50.88 -37.62
CA ILE A 622 37.35 50.30 -37.25
C ILE A 622 38.25 51.56 -37.12
N THR A 623 39.19 51.73 -36.18
CA THR A 623 40.54 51.11 -36.07
C THR A 623 41.27 51.67 -34.81
N MET A 624 42.49 51.21 -34.53
CA MET A 624 43.46 51.72 -33.51
C MET A 624 43.06 51.42 -32.04
N ILE A 625 43.93 51.16 -31.05
CA ILE A 625 45.41 51.23 -30.93
C ILE A 625 45.89 49.97 -30.15
N ASP A 626 47.12 49.41 -30.17
CA ASP A 626 48.19 49.08 -31.16
C ASP A 626 49.29 48.27 -30.37
N SER A 627 50.48 47.99 -30.96
CA SER A 627 51.71 47.37 -30.35
C SER A 627 51.67 45.90 -29.88
N ASP A 628 52.67 45.02 -30.08
CA ASP A 628 53.85 44.85 -30.98
C ASP A 628 54.18 43.32 -30.96
N ASN A 629 54.89 42.63 -31.88
CA ASN A 629 55.99 42.97 -32.80
C ASN A 629 56.07 41.96 -34.01
N GLU A 630 56.88 42.27 -35.03
CA GLU A 630 57.07 41.62 -36.37
C GLU A 630 58.03 40.38 -36.39
N PRO A 631 58.36 39.68 -37.53
CA PRO A 631 58.01 39.94 -38.95
C PRO A 631 57.49 38.79 -39.86
N LEU A 632 57.07 39.23 -41.06
CA LEU A 632 56.58 38.58 -42.31
C LEU A 632 57.71 38.09 -43.28
N PRO A 633 57.51 37.74 -44.60
CA PRO A 633 56.32 37.69 -45.52
C PRO A 633 56.06 36.26 -46.11
N ALA A 634 55.51 35.92 -47.29
CA ALA A 634 55.07 36.51 -48.60
C ALA A 634 54.13 35.45 -49.31
N GLU A 635 53.44 35.53 -50.46
CA GLU A 635 52.91 36.48 -51.51
C GLU A 635 51.97 35.60 -52.42
N LYS A 636 51.26 35.89 -53.55
CA LYS A 636 50.81 36.98 -54.48
C LYS A 636 49.71 36.31 -55.41
N GLU A 637 48.90 36.90 -56.30
CA GLU A 637 48.26 38.23 -56.52
C GLU A 637 47.13 38.11 -57.59
N GLY A 638 46.14 39.03 -57.60
CA GLY A 638 45.22 39.31 -58.75
C GLY A 638 44.16 38.27 -59.15
N SER A 639 43.15 38.55 -60.01
CA SER A 639 42.54 39.83 -60.46
C SER A 639 41.22 39.55 -61.25
N GLY A 640 40.17 40.37 -61.11
CA GLY A 640 39.04 40.44 -62.08
C GLY A 640 37.59 40.28 -61.55
N GLY A 641 36.63 40.80 -62.33
CA GLY A 641 35.15 40.71 -62.14
C GLY A 641 34.43 41.39 -63.34
N PRO A 642 33.14 41.77 -63.28
CA PRO A 642 32.08 41.44 -62.31
C PRO A 642 30.75 40.95 -62.96
N LEU A 643 29.93 40.12 -62.28
CA LEU A 643 28.45 40.09 -62.35
C LEU A 643 27.81 38.94 -61.53
N LYS A 644 26.66 39.22 -60.91
CA LYS A 644 25.58 38.31 -60.44
C LYS A 644 25.95 36.85 -60.06
N THR A 645 26.12 36.58 -58.76
CA THR A 645 26.14 35.20 -58.20
C THR A 645 25.23 35.06 -56.97
N PHE A 646 23.98 34.63 -57.17
CA PHE A 646 23.10 34.14 -56.08
C PHE A 646 22.16 33.02 -56.57
N SER A 647 22.73 31.82 -56.63
CA SER A 647 22.10 30.51 -56.85
C SER A 647 23.11 29.50 -56.26
N ARG A 648 22.85 28.67 -55.24
CA ARG A 648 21.64 27.93 -54.81
C ARG A 648 21.10 27.01 -55.92
N LEU A 649 21.35 25.70 -55.75
CA LEU A 649 21.00 24.57 -56.64
C LEU A 649 21.88 24.56 -57.93
N GLN A 650 22.31 23.43 -58.53
CA GLN A 650 22.11 21.99 -58.23
C GLN A 650 23.08 21.11 -59.07
N THR A 651 23.19 19.79 -58.78
CA THR A 651 23.77 18.70 -59.64
C THR A 651 25.27 18.79 -59.99
N THR A 652 25.98 17.76 -60.49
CA THR A 652 25.70 16.36 -60.92
C THR A 652 26.59 15.36 -60.14
N CYS A 653 26.28 14.08 -59.86
CA CYS A 653 25.50 13.01 -60.50
C CYS A 653 26.25 12.15 -61.55
N THR A 654 26.53 10.89 -61.17
CA THR A 654 26.50 9.68 -62.04
C THR A 654 25.75 8.59 -61.26
N ARG A 655 24.51 8.21 -61.65
CA ARG A 655 24.11 7.27 -62.73
C ARG A 655 24.28 5.81 -62.25
N SER A 656 23.30 4.91 -62.35
CA SER A 656 22.20 4.80 -63.34
C SER A 656 20.79 4.57 -62.73
N ARG A 657 19.79 5.37 -63.14
CA ARG A 657 18.68 5.01 -64.07
C ARG A 657 17.52 4.17 -63.49
N PHE A 658 16.36 4.81 -63.42
CA PHE A 658 15.06 4.28 -63.91
C PHE A 658 14.26 5.48 -64.43
N ASP A 659 13.54 5.31 -65.55
CA ASP A 659 12.82 6.38 -66.25
C ASP A 659 11.43 5.91 -66.71
N SER A 660 10.38 6.70 -66.42
CA SER A 660 9.20 6.99 -67.27
C SER A 660 8.24 5.84 -67.73
N SER A 661 6.93 6.03 -67.95
CA SER A 661 6.06 7.20 -67.75
C SER A 661 4.55 6.85 -67.72
N ALA A 662 3.77 7.78 -67.17
CA ALA A 662 2.30 7.94 -67.09
C ALA A 662 1.35 7.21 -68.07
N SER A 663 0.19 6.76 -67.55
CA SER A 663 -1.14 7.36 -67.84
C SER A 663 -2.28 6.75 -67.00
N ASN A 664 -3.45 7.40 -67.00
CA ASN A 664 -4.70 7.13 -66.24
C ASN A 664 -5.83 6.67 -67.22
N PRO A 665 -7.08 6.31 -66.80
CA PRO A 665 -7.61 5.69 -65.55
C PRO A 665 -8.68 4.56 -65.81
N SER A 666 -9.38 4.12 -64.74
CA SER A 666 -10.84 3.81 -64.69
C SER A 666 -11.40 2.37 -64.86
N SER A 667 -12.34 2.06 -63.93
CA SER A 667 -13.63 1.32 -64.07
C SER A 667 -13.77 -0.18 -64.41
N SER A 668 -14.59 -0.84 -63.55
CA SER A 668 -15.72 -1.78 -63.82
C SER A 668 -15.52 -3.22 -64.30
N ASP A 669 -16.02 -4.14 -63.44
CA ASP A 669 -16.90 -5.30 -63.68
C ASP A 669 -16.48 -6.57 -64.47
N GLU A 670 -17.11 -7.69 -64.09
CA GLU A 670 -17.11 -9.05 -64.70
C GLU A 670 -15.75 -9.81 -64.77
N SER A 671 -15.65 -11.15 -64.78
CA SER A 671 -16.48 -12.26 -64.22
C SER A 671 -15.65 -13.56 -64.19
N ASP A 672 -16.19 -14.62 -63.56
CA ASP A 672 -15.78 -16.05 -63.52
C ASP A 672 -14.48 -16.56 -64.21
N SER A 673 -13.68 -17.35 -63.46
CA SER A 673 -13.40 -18.79 -63.76
C SER A 673 -12.38 -19.45 -62.80
N ASP A 674 -12.43 -20.78 -62.70
CA ASP A 674 -11.65 -21.60 -61.76
C ASP A 674 -10.19 -21.87 -62.18
N THR A 675 -9.25 -21.91 -61.21
CA THR A 675 -8.46 -23.10 -60.79
C THR A 675 -7.29 -22.73 -59.85
N PRO A 676 -6.79 -23.64 -58.98
CA PRO A 676 -5.79 -23.33 -57.95
C PRO A 676 -4.34 -23.73 -58.30
N PRO A 677 -3.34 -23.04 -57.73
CA PRO A 677 -1.99 -23.56 -57.52
C PRO A 677 -1.68 -23.85 -56.04
N GLU A 678 -0.83 -24.85 -55.79
CA GLU A 678 -0.39 -25.29 -54.45
C GLU A 678 0.85 -24.50 -53.96
N SER A 679 0.94 -24.17 -52.65
CA SER A 679 2.21 -24.06 -51.86
C SER A 679 2.05 -23.41 -50.46
N SER A 680 1.09 -23.84 -49.64
CA SER A 680 0.77 -23.18 -48.35
C SER A 680 1.79 -23.39 -47.21
N GLU A 681 2.72 -24.35 -47.32
CA GLU A 681 3.63 -24.70 -46.21
C GLU A 681 4.67 -23.62 -45.88
N THR A 682 5.08 -22.80 -46.87
CA THR A 682 6.19 -21.85 -46.69
C THR A 682 5.81 -20.59 -45.90
N GLU A 683 4.53 -20.22 -45.84
CA GLU A 683 4.08 -19.08 -45.02
C GLU A 683 3.99 -19.44 -43.54
N ILE A 684 3.51 -20.65 -43.20
CA ILE A 684 3.43 -21.14 -41.82
C ILE A 684 4.83 -21.17 -41.18
N GLN A 685 5.84 -21.60 -41.95
CA GLN A 685 7.24 -21.64 -41.51
C GLN A 685 7.81 -20.23 -41.27
N ARG A 686 7.50 -19.24 -42.12
CA ARG A 686 7.90 -17.83 -41.91
C ARG A 686 7.22 -17.22 -40.70
N LEU A 687 5.93 -17.49 -40.49
CA LEU A 687 5.19 -17.03 -39.31
C LEU A 687 5.76 -17.62 -38.02
N ALA A 688 6.03 -18.93 -37.98
CA ALA A 688 6.65 -19.60 -36.84
C ALA A 688 8.03 -18.99 -36.50
N ALA A 689 8.88 -18.75 -37.51
CA ALA A 689 10.17 -18.08 -37.33
C ALA A 689 10.00 -16.65 -36.77
N SER A 690 9.08 -15.86 -37.31
CA SER A 690 8.81 -14.48 -36.85
C SER A 690 8.28 -14.40 -35.42
N LEU A 691 7.53 -15.41 -34.96
CA LEU A 691 6.99 -15.50 -33.60
C LEU A 691 8.02 -16.07 -32.60
N SER A 692 8.99 -16.85 -33.07
CA SER A 692 10.01 -17.49 -32.22
C SER A 692 11.34 -16.73 -32.16
N GLY A 693 11.56 -15.79 -33.08
CA GLY A 693 12.78 -14.97 -33.16
C GLY A 693 14.02 -15.71 -33.67
N LEU A 694 13.84 -16.89 -34.29
CA LEU A 694 14.92 -17.72 -34.83
C LEU A 694 15.08 -17.54 -36.35
N SER A 695 16.24 -17.92 -36.88
CA SER A 695 16.44 -18.01 -38.33
C SER A 695 15.52 -19.06 -38.96
N PRO A 696 14.99 -18.86 -40.19
CA PRO A 696 14.23 -19.88 -40.90
C PRO A 696 14.96 -21.23 -41.00
N SER A 697 16.29 -21.20 -41.12
CA SER A 697 17.15 -22.41 -41.18
C SER A 697 17.27 -23.14 -39.83
N GLU A 698 17.14 -22.42 -38.71
CA GLU A 698 17.25 -23.00 -37.36
C GLU A 698 15.95 -23.66 -36.93
N ALA A 699 14.81 -23.03 -37.25
CA ALA A 699 13.48 -23.61 -37.03
C ALA A 699 13.33 -25.00 -37.69
N GLN A 700 13.92 -25.18 -38.87
CA GLN A 700 13.90 -26.45 -39.61
C GLN A 700 14.70 -27.57 -38.91
N HIS A 701 15.80 -27.23 -38.21
CA HIS A 701 16.66 -28.18 -37.51
C HIS A 701 16.06 -28.66 -36.16
N HIS A 702 15.20 -27.85 -35.54
CA HIS A 702 14.51 -28.21 -34.30
C HIS A 702 13.27 -29.10 -34.51
N LEU A 703 12.68 -29.10 -35.70
CA LEU A 703 11.54 -29.98 -36.04
C LEU A 703 11.98 -31.38 -36.53
N SER A 704 13.26 -31.56 -36.90
CA SER A 704 13.78 -32.80 -37.49
C SER A 704 14.54 -33.73 -36.52
N SER A 705 14.38 -33.57 -35.20
CA SER A 705 15.21 -34.26 -34.20
C SER A 705 14.42 -34.97 -33.07
N HIS A 706 13.79 -36.10 -33.40
CA HIS A 706 13.40 -37.09 -32.39
C HIS A 706 14.56 -38.08 -32.12
N PRO A 707 14.97 -38.29 -30.85
CA PRO A 707 16.05 -39.21 -30.52
C PRO A 707 15.58 -40.67 -30.38
N SER A 708 16.40 -41.60 -30.88
CA SER A 708 16.23 -43.04 -30.65
C SER A 708 17.56 -43.73 -30.33
N SER A 709 17.50 -44.70 -29.41
CA SER A 709 18.60 -45.57 -28.92
C SER A 709 19.61 -44.97 -27.92
N SER A 710 19.85 -45.74 -26.86
CA SER A 710 21.00 -45.69 -25.93
C SER A 710 21.18 -47.10 -25.34
N PRO A 711 22.39 -47.70 -25.29
CA PRO A 711 22.52 -49.15 -25.05
C PRO A 711 23.20 -49.59 -23.74
N PHE A 712 22.72 -50.72 -23.17
CA PHE A 712 23.36 -51.60 -22.15
C PHE A 712 23.61 -51.05 -20.71
N PRO A 713 23.88 -51.93 -19.69
CA PRO A 713 23.31 -53.25 -19.39
C PRO A 713 22.81 -53.43 -17.91
N PRO A 714 22.09 -54.52 -17.55
CA PRO A 714 21.47 -54.70 -16.22
C PRO A 714 22.04 -55.86 -15.36
N PRO A 715 21.61 -55.97 -14.09
CA PRO A 715 21.38 -57.30 -13.49
C PRO A 715 20.13 -57.46 -12.60
N LYS A 716 19.41 -58.58 -12.80
CA LYS A 716 18.72 -59.48 -11.83
C LYS A 716 17.98 -58.83 -10.62
N GLN A 717 16.72 -59.13 -10.31
CA GLN A 717 15.94 -60.40 -10.37
C GLN A 717 14.42 -60.06 -10.65
N LYS A 718 13.40 -60.94 -10.63
CA LYS A 718 13.26 -62.37 -10.27
C LYS A 718 12.17 -63.10 -11.11
N GLN A 719 11.09 -63.61 -10.49
CA GLN A 719 9.96 -64.39 -11.04
C GLN A 719 8.86 -64.51 -9.93
N PRO A 720 7.57 -64.87 -10.19
CA PRO A 720 7.06 -66.00 -11.01
C PRO A 720 6.30 -65.56 -12.28
N ARG A 721 6.33 -66.28 -13.43
CA ARG A 721 5.68 -67.58 -13.80
C ARG A 721 4.13 -67.47 -13.86
N THR A 722 3.43 -67.92 -14.90
CA THR A 722 3.70 -69.05 -15.82
C THR A 722 3.26 -68.85 -17.29
N LYS A 723 4.06 -69.42 -18.22
CA LYS A 723 3.74 -70.05 -19.55
C LYS A 723 2.90 -69.30 -20.61
N SER A 724 3.15 -69.65 -21.87
CA SER A 724 2.69 -68.97 -23.09
C SER A 724 2.14 -69.94 -24.16
N SER A 725 1.55 -69.35 -25.21
CA SER A 725 1.40 -69.88 -26.58
C SER A 725 0.31 -70.91 -26.89
N ILE A 726 -0.73 -70.45 -27.60
CA ILE A 726 -1.46 -71.01 -28.77
C ILE A 726 -2.81 -70.28 -28.85
N THR A 727 -3.20 -69.58 -29.93
CA THR A 727 -2.53 -69.26 -31.21
C THR A 727 -2.66 -67.77 -31.51
N ASP A 728 -1.61 -67.18 -32.08
CA ASP A 728 -1.62 -65.83 -32.65
C ASP A 728 -1.91 -65.93 -34.14
N LEU A 729 -2.97 -65.26 -34.64
CA LEU A 729 -3.45 -65.43 -36.02
C LEU A 729 -4.27 -64.24 -36.60
N ASP A 730 -4.50 -63.17 -35.82
CA ASP A 730 -5.22 -61.96 -36.26
C ASP A 730 -4.26 -60.74 -36.41
N ALA A 731 -2.97 -61.00 -36.63
CA ALA A 731 -1.93 -59.99 -36.74
C ALA A 731 -1.80 -59.36 -38.15
N ASP A 732 -2.90 -59.26 -38.89
CA ASP A 732 -2.97 -58.56 -40.19
C ASP A 732 -4.36 -57.93 -40.40
N LEU A 733 -4.47 -56.61 -40.15
CA LEU A 733 -5.70 -55.85 -40.37
C LEU A 733 -5.41 -54.42 -40.85
N GLU A 734 -4.95 -54.31 -42.10
CA GLU A 734 -5.20 -53.10 -42.91
C GLU A 734 -6.71 -52.96 -43.20
N SER A 735 -7.50 -52.62 -42.18
CA SER A 735 -8.90 -52.24 -42.38
C SER A 735 -9.03 -50.72 -42.47
N HIS A 736 -9.07 -50.20 -43.70
CA HIS A 736 -9.47 -48.83 -44.03
C HIS A 736 -10.97 -48.58 -43.76
N ALA A 737 -11.41 -48.80 -42.52
CA ALA A 737 -12.74 -48.45 -42.05
C ALA A 737 -12.74 -46.99 -41.58
N PRO A 738 -13.58 -46.09 -42.14
CA PRO A 738 -13.73 -44.75 -41.59
C PRO A 738 -14.31 -44.88 -40.17
N GLN A 739 -13.53 -44.50 -39.16
CA GLN A 739 -13.98 -44.54 -37.77
C GLN A 739 -15.14 -43.56 -37.58
N PHE A 740 -16.38 -44.08 -37.63
CA PHE A 740 -17.59 -43.34 -37.32
C PHE A 740 -17.43 -42.70 -35.94
N GLN A 741 -17.24 -41.37 -35.90
CA GLN A 741 -16.99 -40.64 -34.68
C GLN A 741 -18.13 -40.92 -33.69
N LYS A 742 -17.83 -41.64 -32.61
CA LYS A 742 -18.80 -41.91 -31.53
C LYS A 742 -19.36 -40.57 -31.07
N LYS A 743 -20.69 -40.39 -31.23
CA LYS A 743 -21.38 -39.13 -30.92
C LYS A 743 -20.99 -38.69 -29.51
N THR A 744 -20.47 -37.48 -29.36
CA THR A 744 -20.04 -36.95 -28.06
C THR A 744 -21.24 -36.91 -27.12
N ALA A 745 -21.15 -37.67 -26.02
CA ALA A 745 -22.26 -37.81 -25.09
C ALA A 745 -22.63 -36.47 -24.46
N THR A 746 -23.94 -36.22 -24.30
CA THR A 746 -24.43 -35.01 -23.62
C THR A 746 -23.94 -35.01 -22.16
N PRO A 747 -23.27 -33.93 -21.70
CA PRO A 747 -22.77 -33.86 -20.33
C PRO A 747 -23.93 -33.80 -19.32
N VAL A 748 -23.79 -34.58 -18.25
CA VAL A 748 -24.76 -34.71 -17.13
C VAL A 748 -24.18 -34.11 -15.84
N TYR A 749 -22.86 -33.95 -15.76
CA TYR A 749 -22.17 -33.37 -14.60
C TYR A 749 -21.34 -32.14 -15.00
N ILE A 750 -21.25 -31.14 -14.11
CA ILE A 750 -20.49 -29.91 -14.30
C ILE A 750 -18.99 -30.23 -14.47
N SER A 751 -18.50 -31.23 -13.74
CA SER A 751 -17.14 -31.77 -13.85
C SER A 751 -16.81 -32.37 -15.22
N GLN A 752 -17.81 -32.66 -16.07
CA GLN A 752 -17.58 -33.09 -17.46
C GLN A 752 -17.42 -31.90 -18.41
N LEU A 753 -17.88 -30.69 -18.05
CA LEU A 753 -17.82 -29.52 -18.93
C LEU A 753 -16.38 -29.05 -19.16
N ALA A 754 -15.59 -28.84 -18.10
CA ALA A 754 -14.23 -28.33 -18.26
C ALA A 754 -13.30 -29.27 -19.07
N PRO A 755 -13.30 -30.61 -18.89
CA PRO A 755 -12.56 -31.53 -19.76
C PRO A 755 -13.02 -31.49 -21.24
N LEU A 756 -14.32 -31.34 -21.51
CA LEU A 756 -14.83 -31.22 -22.88
C LEU A 756 -14.43 -29.87 -23.52
N LEU A 757 -14.45 -28.78 -22.75
CA LEU A 757 -14.00 -27.45 -23.18
C LEU A 757 -12.48 -27.36 -23.40
N LYS A 758 -11.69 -28.19 -22.71
CA LYS A 758 -10.23 -28.32 -22.91
C LYS A 758 -9.85 -29.26 -24.05
N SER A 759 -10.82 -29.93 -24.70
CA SER A 759 -10.52 -30.94 -25.73
C SER A 759 -10.42 -30.35 -27.14
N SER A 760 -9.45 -30.83 -27.93
CA SER A 760 -9.18 -30.38 -29.31
C SER A 760 -10.25 -30.80 -30.35
N SER A 761 -11.45 -31.19 -29.92
CA SER A 761 -12.51 -31.70 -30.80
C SER A 761 -13.67 -30.72 -30.94
N ARG A 762 -13.93 -30.29 -32.18
CA ARG A 762 -15.10 -29.46 -32.54
C ARG A 762 -16.42 -30.07 -32.07
N SER A 763 -16.57 -31.39 -32.07
CA SER A 763 -17.80 -32.05 -31.62
C SER A 763 -17.94 -32.09 -30.09
N SER A 764 -16.84 -32.14 -29.35
CA SER A 764 -16.83 -32.04 -27.88
C SER A 764 -17.12 -30.61 -27.43
N LEU A 765 -16.39 -29.63 -27.98
CA LEU A 765 -16.55 -28.20 -27.71
C LEU A 765 -17.97 -27.71 -27.98
N ARG A 766 -18.51 -28.06 -29.16
CA ARG A 766 -19.88 -27.68 -29.52
C ARG A 766 -20.92 -28.29 -28.58
N THR A 767 -20.78 -29.55 -28.19
CA THR A 767 -21.68 -30.20 -27.23
C THR A 767 -21.56 -29.56 -25.85
N ALA A 768 -20.34 -29.27 -25.35
CA ALA A 768 -20.15 -28.61 -24.07
C ALA A 768 -20.81 -27.22 -24.02
N LEU A 769 -20.52 -26.35 -24.99
CA LEU A 769 -21.05 -24.98 -25.04
C LEU A 769 -22.59 -24.94 -25.14
N ASN A 770 -23.21 -25.82 -25.95
CA ASN A 770 -24.67 -25.88 -26.08
C ASN A 770 -25.39 -26.40 -24.83
N HIS A 771 -24.69 -27.10 -23.93
CA HIS A 771 -25.27 -27.66 -22.70
C HIS A 771 -24.86 -26.92 -21.42
N ALA A 772 -23.74 -26.19 -21.40
CA ALA A 772 -23.16 -25.58 -20.21
C ALA A 772 -24.13 -24.67 -19.44
N ALA A 773 -24.62 -23.58 -20.06
CA ALA A 773 -25.50 -22.61 -19.39
C ALA A 773 -26.78 -23.26 -18.82
N ARG A 774 -27.38 -24.22 -19.56
CA ARG A 774 -28.55 -24.98 -19.10
C ARG A 774 -28.21 -25.91 -17.93
N LEU A 775 -27.08 -26.61 -17.98
CA LEU A 775 -26.68 -27.55 -16.91
C LEU A 775 -26.33 -26.81 -15.61
N ILE A 776 -25.66 -25.66 -15.72
CA ILE A 776 -25.37 -24.77 -14.60
C ILE A 776 -26.67 -24.28 -13.95
N ARG A 777 -27.60 -23.69 -14.73
CA ARG A 777 -28.93 -23.24 -14.25
C ARG A 777 -29.70 -24.34 -13.51
N LEU A 778 -29.70 -25.56 -14.05
CA LEU A 778 -30.40 -26.68 -13.44
C LEU A 778 -29.78 -27.02 -12.08
N LYS A 779 -28.46 -27.26 -12.02
CA LYS A 779 -27.79 -27.71 -10.80
C LYS A 779 -27.63 -26.62 -9.72
N SER A 780 -27.66 -25.33 -10.08
CA SER A 780 -27.68 -24.25 -9.10
C SER A 780 -29.05 -24.05 -8.44
N SER A 781 -30.14 -24.42 -9.11
CA SER A 781 -31.52 -24.20 -8.62
C SER A 781 -32.00 -25.25 -7.60
N THR A 782 -31.43 -26.45 -7.63
CA THR A 782 -31.89 -27.59 -6.84
C THR A 782 -31.18 -27.68 -5.48
N THR A 783 -31.94 -27.44 -4.40
CA THR A 783 -31.52 -27.54 -2.97
C THR A 783 -30.95 -28.89 -2.52
N HIS A 784 -30.88 -29.87 -3.42
CA HIS A 784 -30.42 -31.24 -3.17
C HIS A 784 -29.15 -31.62 -3.96
N CYS A 785 -28.67 -30.76 -4.88
CA CYS A 785 -27.40 -30.98 -5.61
C CYS A 785 -26.24 -30.30 -4.86
N GLY A 786 -25.74 -30.96 -3.81
CA GLY A 786 -24.65 -30.44 -3.00
C GLY A 786 -23.35 -30.20 -3.80
N GLY A 787 -22.74 -29.04 -3.61
CA GLY A 787 -21.33 -28.75 -3.95
C GLY A 787 -20.98 -28.59 -5.43
N GLU A 788 -21.58 -29.36 -6.34
CA GLU A 788 -21.01 -29.66 -7.66
C GLU A 788 -20.68 -28.43 -8.52
N VAL A 789 -21.52 -27.38 -8.54
CA VAL A 789 -21.25 -26.14 -9.28
C VAL A 789 -20.07 -25.38 -8.65
N ARG A 790 -20.03 -25.29 -7.32
CA ARG A 790 -19.02 -24.58 -6.53
C ARG A 790 -17.64 -25.21 -6.60
N GLU A 791 -17.60 -26.54 -6.48
CA GLU A 791 -16.37 -27.35 -6.56
C GLU A 791 -15.68 -27.18 -7.93
N ASN A 792 -16.47 -27.09 -9.00
CA ASN A 792 -15.98 -26.96 -10.37
C ASN A 792 -15.90 -25.50 -10.86
N ALA A 793 -16.36 -24.51 -10.06
CA ALA A 793 -16.54 -23.13 -10.50
C ALA A 793 -15.25 -22.48 -11.01
N ILE A 794 -14.12 -22.68 -10.30
CA ILE A 794 -12.84 -22.07 -10.65
C ILE A 794 -12.33 -22.62 -11.98
N ASP A 795 -12.23 -23.95 -12.11
CA ASP A 795 -11.69 -24.57 -13.33
C ASP A 795 -12.60 -24.33 -14.55
N LEU A 796 -13.93 -24.35 -14.36
CA LEU A 796 -14.87 -24.06 -15.43
C LEU A 796 -14.82 -22.59 -15.85
N THR A 797 -14.65 -21.65 -14.92
CA THR A 797 -14.47 -20.22 -15.23
C THR A 797 -13.19 -20.02 -16.04
N LEU A 798 -12.05 -20.54 -15.57
CA LEU A 798 -10.77 -20.43 -16.29
C LEU A 798 -10.83 -21.08 -17.68
N SER A 799 -11.50 -22.23 -17.80
CA SER A 799 -11.71 -22.93 -19.08
C SER A 799 -12.54 -22.11 -20.07
N LEU A 800 -13.65 -21.50 -19.62
CA LEU A 800 -14.52 -20.69 -20.46
C LEU A 800 -13.85 -19.38 -20.88
N VAL A 801 -13.12 -18.72 -19.97
CA VAL A 801 -12.41 -17.46 -20.24
C VAL A 801 -11.24 -17.66 -21.22
N ALA A 802 -10.46 -18.73 -21.07
CA ALA A 802 -9.33 -19.03 -21.95
C ALA A 802 -9.74 -19.52 -23.36
N LEU A 803 -11.03 -19.84 -23.57
CA LEU A 803 -11.53 -20.45 -24.79
C LEU A 803 -11.51 -19.48 -25.99
N HIS A 804 -11.10 -19.97 -27.15
CA HIS A 804 -11.09 -19.26 -28.44
C HIS A 804 -11.89 -20.06 -29.48
N ASP A 805 -12.54 -19.40 -30.45
CA ASP A 805 -13.30 -20.09 -31.50
C ASP A 805 -12.41 -20.58 -32.65
N ASN A 806 -11.53 -21.54 -32.34
CA ASN A 806 -10.60 -22.15 -33.29
C ASN A 806 -11.29 -22.96 -34.42
N PHE A 807 -12.63 -23.04 -34.42
CA PHE A 807 -13.39 -23.92 -35.30
C PHE A 807 -14.58 -23.26 -36.02
N GLY A 808 -14.92 -22.01 -35.74
CA GLY A 808 -16.14 -21.37 -36.26
C GLY A 808 -17.40 -22.05 -35.73
N ILE A 809 -17.61 -22.07 -34.41
CA ILE A 809 -18.82 -22.58 -33.78
C ILE A 809 -19.91 -21.49 -33.87
N LYS A 810 -21.03 -21.81 -34.53
CA LYS A 810 -22.15 -20.86 -34.65
C LYS A 810 -22.58 -20.40 -33.25
N GLN A 811 -22.61 -19.07 -33.06
CA GLN A 811 -22.95 -18.41 -31.79
C GLN A 811 -22.00 -18.76 -30.62
N PHE A 812 -20.72 -19.04 -30.90
CA PHE A 812 -19.69 -19.32 -29.88
C PHE A 812 -19.67 -18.29 -28.75
N GLU A 813 -19.57 -17.00 -29.09
CA GLU A 813 -19.43 -15.92 -28.11
C GLU A 813 -20.67 -15.80 -27.21
N ARG A 814 -21.87 -15.77 -27.81
CA ARG A 814 -23.13 -15.88 -27.08
C ARG A 814 -23.17 -17.09 -26.12
N LEU A 815 -22.82 -18.29 -26.56
CA LEU A 815 -22.82 -19.49 -25.72
C LEU A 815 -21.76 -19.43 -24.59
N ARG A 816 -20.58 -18.85 -24.87
CA ARG A 816 -19.50 -18.61 -23.90
C ARG A 816 -19.93 -17.60 -22.83
N ARG A 817 -20.53 -16.47 -23.26
CA ARG A 817 -21.11 -15.46 -22.37
C ARG A 817 -22.24 -16.04 -21.53
N GLU A 818 -23.23 -16.71 -22.13
CA GLU A 818 -24.33 -17.35 -21.40
C GLU A 818 -23.79 -18.34 -20.34
N ALA A 819 -22.80 -19.17 -20.66
CA ALA A 819 -22.21 -20.09 -19.69
C ALA A 819 -21.49 -19.37 -18.53
N LEU A 820 -20.71 -18.32 -18.80
CA LEU A 820 -20.05 -17.51 -17.77
C LEU A 820 -21.04 -16.74 -16.90
N VAL A 821 -22.07 -16.17 -17.51
CA VAL A 821 -23.13 -15.39 -16.86
C VAL A 821 -23.93 -16.25 -15.88
N GLU A 822 -24.31 -17.48 -16.26
CA GLU A 822 -25.02 -18.39 -15.36
C GLU A 822 -24.12 -18.94 -14.26
N LEU A 823 -22.82 -19.13 -14.52
CA LEU A 823 -21.86 -19.51 -13.50
C LEU A 823 -21.66 -18.38 -12.47
N ALA A 824 -21.57 -17.14 -12.93
CA ALA A 824 -21.49 -15.94 -12.08
C ALA A 824 -22.78 -15.67 -11.29
N LYS A 825 -23.96 -16.02 -11.81
CA LYS A 825 -25.22 -15.99 -11.04
C LYS A 825 -25.27 -17.08 -9.97
N ALA A 826 -24.71 -18.27 -10.24
CA ALA A 826 -24.77 -19.41 -9.34
C ALA A 826 -23.81 -19.30 -8.14
N GLU A 827 -22.56 -18.91 -8.37
CA GLU A 827 -21.50 -18.84 -7.33
C GLU A 827 -20.70 -17.53 -7.44
N ALA A 828 -21.42 -16.40 -7.38
CA ALA A 828 -20.89 -15.04 -7.58
C ALA A 828 -19.60 -14.77 -6.79
N GLY A 829 -19.55 -15.12 -5.50
CA GLY A 829 -18.40 -14.87 -4.63
C GLY A 829 -17.11 -15.58 -5.04
N VAL A 830 -17.19 -16.70 -5.78
CA VAL A 830 -16.03 -17.39 -6.35
C VAL A 830 -15.75 -16.89 -7.77
N VAL A 831 -16.78 -16.86 -8.60
CA VAL A 831 -16.65 -16.64 -10.04
C VAL A 831 -16.30 -15.19 -10.36
N VAL A 832 -16.97 -14.21 -9.74
CA VAL A 832 -16.70 -12.78 -9.97
C VAL A 832 -15.34 -12.38 -9.40
N ALA A 833 -14.88 -13.03 -8.33
CA ALA A 833 -13.52 -12.85 -7.81
C ALA A 833 -12.47 -13.37 -8.82
N VAL A 834 -12.67 -14.56 -9.40
CA VAL A 834 -11.79 -15.09 -10.47
C VAL A 834 -11.81 -14.18 -11.71
N LEU A 835 -12.99 -13.75 -12.17
CA LEU A 835 -13.11 -12.84 -13.32
C LEU A 835 -12.41 -11.50 -13.05
N SER A 836 -12.62 -10.90 -11.87
CA SER A 836 -12.01 -9.61 -11.48
C SER A 836 -10.49 -9.67 -11.42
N GLU A 837 -9.91 -10.83 -11.11
CA GLU A 837 -8.46 -11.06 -11.18
C GLU A 837 -7.99 -11.31 -12.63
N GLN A 838 -8.67 -12.21 -13.36
CA GLN A 838 -8.27 -12.60 -14.71
C GLN A 838 -8.41 -11.47 -15.75
N VAL A 839 -9.33 -10.51 -15.56
CA VAL A 839 -9.43 -9.28 -16.38
C VAL A 839 -8.09 -8.51 -16.42
N PHE A 840 -7.20 -8.69 -15.44
CA PHE A 840 -5.88 -8.06 -15.37
C PHE A 840 -4.70 -8.98 -15.71
N GLY A 841 -4.93 -10.26 -16.03
CA GLY A 841 -3.87 -11.17 -16.49
C GLY A 841 -3.39 -10.82 -17.90
N SER A 842 -2.07 -10.84 -18.19
CA SER A 842 -1.53 -10.45 -19.50
C SER A 842 -1.88 -11.42 -20.64
N GLN A 843 -2.25 -12.66 -20.32
CA GLN A 843 -2.51 -13.75 -21.26
C GLN A 843 -3.82 -13.65 -22.06
N TYR A 844 -4.68 -12.66 -21.81
CA TYR A 844 -6.01 -12.56 -22.43
C TYR A 844 -6.13 -11.44 -23.47
N SER A 845 -6.83 -11.74 -24.57
CA SER A 845 -7.20 -10.76 -25.61
C SER A 845 -8.23 -9.74 -25.10
N GLY A 846 -8.35 -8.60 -25.80
CA GLY A 846 -9.39 -7.59 -25.51
C GLY A 846 -10.81 -8.16 -25.59
N VAL A 847 -11.07 -9.09 -26.51
CA VAL A 847 -12.37 -9.79 -26.63
C VAL A 847 -12.67 -10.66 -25.41
N GLN A 848 -11.67 -11.38 -24.88
CA GLN A 848 -11.82 -12.17 -23.66
C GLN A 848 -12.05 -11.28 -22.43
N ARG A 849 -11.30 -10.17 -22.30
CA ARG A 849 -11.54 -9.17 -21.24
C ARG A 849 -12.95 -8.57 -21.34
N GLY A 850 -13.43 -8.34 -22.57
CA GLY A 850 -14.82 -7.91 -22.82
C GLY A 850 -15.84 -8.94 -22.34
N ALA A 851 -15.71 -10.21 -22.74
CA ALA A 851 -16.61 -11.28 -22.30
C ALA A 851 -16.59 -11.49 -20.77
N MET A 852 -15.45 -11.26 -20.10
CA MET A 852 -15.37 -11.26 -18.63
C MET A 852 -16.15 -10.08 -18.02
N LEU A 853 -15.98 -8.86 -18.53
CA LEU A 853 -16.66 -7.66 -18.04
C LEU A 853 -18.18 -7.71 -18.30
N ASP A 854 -18.60 -8.14 -19.50
CA ASP A 854 -20.00 -8.38 -19.85
C ASP A 854 -20.65 -9.36 -18.85
N ALA A 855 -19.95 -10.45 -18.49
CA ALA A 855 -20.45 -11.44 -17.53
C ALA A 855 -20.59 -10.90 -16.09
N ILE A 856 -19.69 -10.00 -15.66
CA ILE A 856 -19.81 -9.29 -14.39
C ILE A 856 -21.03 -8.35 -14.42
N VAL A 857 -21.21 -7.57 -15.48
CA VAL A 857 -22.35 -6.63 -15.61
C VAL A 857 -23.69 -7.37 -15.68
N GLU A 858 -23.80 -8.45 -16.47
CA GLU A 858 -25.07 -9.17 -16.66
C GLU A 858 -25.51 -9.96 -15.41
N SER A 859 -24.54 -10.53 -14.67
CA SER A 859 -24.83 -11.18 -13.39
C SER A 859 -25.24 -10.15 -12.32
N ALA A 860 -24.54 -9.02 -12.21
CA ALA A 860 -24.90 -7.91 -11.32
C ALA A 860 -26.33 -7.37 -11.60
N LEU A 861 -26.65 -7.12 -12.87
CA LEU A 861 -27.98 -6.65 -13.28
C LEU A 861 -29.07 -7.68 -13.01
N THR A 862 -28.79 -8.98 -13.14
CA THR A 862 -29.77 -10.03 -12.84
C THR A 862 -30.00 -10.17 -11.34
N LEU A 863 -28.94 -10.13 -10.52
CA LEU A 863 -29.04 -10.28 -9.07
C LEU A 863 -29.64 -9.03 -8.39
N SER A 864 -29.41 -7.84 -8.94
CA SER A 864 -30.05 -6.59 -8.49
C SER A 864 -31.51 -6.42 -8.94
N GLY A 865 -32.05 -7.33 -9.75
CA GLY A 865 -33.43 -7.27 -10.28
C GLY A 865 -33.60 -6.42 -11.54
N ASN A 866 -32.58 -5.67 -11.98
CA ASN A 866 -32.59 -4.83 -13.18
C ASN A 866 -32.25 -5.60 -14.49
N GLY A 867 -32.63 -6.87 -14.53
CA GLY A 867 -32.21 -7.85 -15.53
C GLY A 867 -32.90 -7.69 -16.89
N GLY A 868 -32.14 -7.99 -17.94
CA GLY A 868 -32.61 -8.11 -19.32
C GLY A 868 -31.50 -8.77 -20.15
N GLU A 869 -31.85 -9.50 -21.21
CA GLU A 869 -30.87 -10.17 -22.06
C GLU A 869 -29.97 -9.13 -22.75
N MET A 870 -28.64 -9.29 -22.62
CA MET A 870 -27.67 -8.40 -23.28
C MET A 870 -27.11 -9.01 -24.56
N GLY A 871 -27.00 -8.19 -25.61
CA GLY A 871 -26.22 -8.51 -26.80
C GLY A 871 -24.73 -8.25 -26.61
N GLU A 872 -23.91 -8.78 -27.53
CA GLU A 872 -22.48 -8.49 -27.58
C GLU A 872 -22.22 -6.98 -27.74
N GLY A 873 -21.27 -6.44 -26.97
CA GLY A 873 -20.94 -5.02 -26.97
C GLY A 873 -22.03 -4.08 -26.44
N GLU A 874 -22.97 -4.57 -25.62
CA GLU A 874 -24.06 -3.73 -25.09
C GLU A 874 -23.68 -2.87 -23.87
N VAL A 875 -22.64 -3.24 -23.11
CA VAL A 875 -22.21 -2.49 -21.91
C VAL A 875 -22.01 -1.00 -22.19
N GLY A 876 -21.24 -0.61 -23.21
CA GLY A 876 -21.07 0.81 -23.55
C GLY A 876 -22.38 1.52 -23.92
N ARG A 877 -23.31 0.84 -24.61
CA ARG A 877 -24.66 1.38 -24.91
C ARG A 877 -25.50 1.55 -23.64
N ARG A 878 -25.32 0.67 -22.65
CA ARG A 878 -26.07 0.68 -21.39
C ARG A 878 -25.51 1.72 -20.42
N ALA A 879 -24.20 1.94 -20.39
CA ALA A 879 -23.57 3.06 -19.69
C ALA A 879 -24.01 4.40 -20.28
N ASP A 880 -24.04 4.53 -21.62
CA ASP A 880 -24.59 5.72 -22.28
C ASP A 880 -26.07 5.97 -21.91
N LYS A 881 -26.93 4.93 -21.90
CA LYS A 881 -28.34 5.06 -21.44
C LYS A 881 -28.47 5.52 -19.98
N VAL A 882 -27.60 5.06 -19.08
CA VAL A 882 -27.56 5.52 -17.68
C VAL A 882 -27.23 7.02 -17.63
N VAL A 883 -26.20 7.43 -18.36
CA VAL A 883 -25.72 8.81 -18.39
C VAL A 883 -26.70 9.75 -19.12
N GLU A 884 -27.45 9.28 -20.11
CA GLU A 884 -28.56 10.03 -20.73
C GLU A 884 -29.66 10.41 -19.71
N GLY A 885 -29.88 9.58 -18.69
CA GLY A 885 -30.72 9.93 -17.54
C GLY A 885 -30.15 11.11 -16.75
N VAL A 886 -28.89 10.99 -16.30
CA VAL A 886 -28.17 12.04 -15.56
C VAL A 886 -28.15 13.37 -16.34
N ILE A 887 -27.85 13.32 -17.64
CA ILE A 887 -27.84 14.50 -18.53
C ILE A 887 -29.23 15.16 -18.58
N ARG A 888 -30.31 14.37 -18.73
CA ARG A 888 -31.69 14.89 -18.77
C ARG A 888 -32.06 15.57 -17.46
N ASP A 889 -31.74 14.96 -16.34
CA ASP A 889 -32.23 15.40 -15.03
C ASP A 889 -31.41 16.57 -14.48
N ALA A 890 -30.08 16.59 -14.70
CA ALA A 890 -29.25 17.77 -14.49
C ALA A 890 -29.65 18.94 -15.42
N ARG A 891 -29.99 18.67 -16.69
CA ARG A 891 -30.50 19.69 -17.62
C ARG A 891 -31.81 20.30 -17.13
N LYS A 892 -32.74 19.50 -16.61
CA LYS A 892 -34.01 19.99 -16.05
C LYS A 892 -33.76 21.00 -14.92
N VAL A 893 -32.88 20.68 -13.97
CA VAL A 893 -32.46 21.60 -12.89
C VAL A 893 -31.82 22.88 -13.45
N GLY A 894 -31.02 22.77 -14.51
CA GLY A 894 -30.44 23.91 -15.22
C GLY A 894 -31.48 24.81 -15.90
N GLU A 895 -32.47 24.24 -16.57
CA GLU A 895 -33.56 24.99 -17.23
C GLU A 895 -34.48 25.67 -16.21
N GLU A 896 -34.77 25.02 -15.08
CA GLU A 896 -35.49 25.62 -13.95
C GLU A 896 -34.71 26.80 -13.34
N LYS A 897 -33.39 26.65 -13.12
CA LYS A 897 -32.49 27.73 -12.69
C LYS A 897 -32.50 28.91 -13.69
N VAL A 898 -32.40 28.67 -15.00
CA VAL A 898 -32.44 29.73 -16.02
C VAL A 898 -33.80 30.41 -16.09
N ALA A 899 -34.91 29.68 -15.93
CA ALA A 899 -36.25 30.25 -15.85
C ALA A 899 -36.42 31.12 -14.59
N ALA A 900 -35.89 30.68 -13.44
CA ALA A 900 -35.86 31.47 -12.20
C ALA A 900 -35.04 32.76 -12.37
N ILE A 901 -33.82 32.68 -12.92
CA ILE A 901 -32.96 33.85 -13.18
C ILE A 901 -33.61 34.82 -14.16
N ARG A 902 -34.27 34.33 -15.22
CA ARG A 902 -35.03 35.19 -16.17
C ARG A 902 -36.24 35.86 -15.52
N ARG A 903 -36.97 35.17 -14.62
CA ARG A 903 -38.03 35.78 -13.82
C ARG A 903 -37.45 36.86 -12.90
N GLN A 904 -36.41 36.53 -12.14
CA GLN A 904 -35.78 37.41 -11.15
C GLN A 904 -35.15 38.65 -11.78
N ARG A 905 -34.59 38.53 -13.00
CA ARG A 905 -34.07 39.65 -13.80
C ARG A 905 -35.18 40.50 -14.50
N ASN A 906 -36.41 39.99 -14.56
CA ASN A 906 -37.58 40.72 -15.04
C ASN A 906 -38.43 41.33 -13.90
N ILE A 907 -37.95 41.32 -12.64
CA ILE A 907 -38.62 41.96 -11.50
C ILE A 907 -37.95 43.32 -11.20
N GLU A 908 -37.96 44.19 -12.21
CA GLU A 908 -37.97 45.65 -12.04
C GLU A 908 -39.02 46.21 -13.01
N ILE A 909 -39.69 47.31 -12.61
CA ILE A 909 -40.76 48.03 -13.36
C ILE A 909 -42.19 47.42 -13.27
N HIS A 910 -42.94 47.96 -12.28
CA HIS A 910 -44.41 48.14 -12.20
C HIS A 910 -45.39 46.94 -12.04
N PRO A 911 -46.64 47.18 -11.53
CA PRO A 911 -47.43 46.16 -10.83
C PRO A 911 -48.80 45.79 -11.46
N SER A 912 -49.44 44.79 -10.85
CA SER A 912 -50.89 44.51 -10.85
C SER A 912 -51.54 44.00 -12.15
N TYR A 913 -51.90 42.71 -12.22
CA TYR A 913 -53.28 42.24 -11.88
C TYR A 913 -53.44 40.70 -11.93
N SER A 914 -54.56 40.23 -11.36
CA SER A 914 -55.02 38.83 -11.25
C SER A 914 -55.31 38.13 -12.59
N THR A 915 -55.14 36.79 -12.67
CA THR A 915 -56.22 35.89 -13.14
C THR A 915 -56.03 34.40 -12.80
N ARG A 916 -57.13 33.63 -12.93
CA ARG A 916 -57.34 32.24 -12.45
C ARG A 916 -56.78 31.13 -13.37
N GLY A 917 -56.16 30.13 -12.75
CA GLY A 917 -56.71 28.76 -12.70
C GLY A 917 -56.43 27.76 -13.84
N LYS A 918 -56.91 26.51 -13.59
CA LYS A 918 -56.61 25.22 -14.27
C LYS A 918 -55.22 24.64 -13.93
N GLY A 919 -55.06 23.33 -13.76
CA GLY A 919 -56.08 22.27 -13.75
C GLY A 919 -55.50 20.91 -13.35
N LEU A 920 -56.31 20.07 -12.69
CA LEU A 920 -55.94 18.74 -12.21
C LEU A 920 -55.98 17.70 -13.34
N ILE A 921 -54.83 17.13 -13.73
CA ILE A 921 -54.75 15.92 -14.56
C ILE A 921 -53.60 15.04 -14.05
N GLN A 922 -53.92 13.84 -13.56
CA GLN A 922 -52.94 12.75 -13.44
C GLN A 922 -52.87 11.99 -14.77
N PRO A 923 -51.67 11.72 -15.33
CA PRO A 923 -51.51 10.74 -16.39
C PRO A 923 -51.55 9.32 -15.79
N HIS A 924 -52.74 8.72 -15.73
CA HIS A 924 -52.87 7.28 -15.51
C HIS A 924 -52.58 6.57 -16.84
N ASN A 925 -51.71 5.56 -16.85
CA ASN A 925 -51.57 4.65 -17.99
C ASN A 925 -51.23 3.23 -17.48
N PRO A 926 -51.76 2.14 -18.09
CA PRO A 926 -51.75 0.82 -17.47
C PRO A 926 -50.70 -0.14 -18.05
N ALA A 927 -50.27 -1.09 -17.22
CA ALA A 927 -49.80 -2.41 -17.67
C ALA A 927 -49.99 -3.41 -16.52
N TRP A 928 -50.96 -4.33 -16.64
CA TRP A 928 -51.05 -5.47 -15.72
C TRP A 928 -50.03 -6.53 -16.13
N ILE A 929 -48.91 -6.57 -15.42
CA ILE A 929 -48.00 -7.73 -15.39
C ILE A 929 -48.00 -8.24 -13.95
N THR A 930 -48.09 -9.55 -13.78
CA THR A 930 -48.22 -10.21 -12.47
C THR A 930 -46.97 -9.96 -11.63
N LEU A 931 -47.10 -9.09 -10.62
CA LEU A 931 -46.02 -8.76 -9.69
C LEU A 931 -45.67 -9.96 -8.80
N PRO A 932 -44.36 -10.23 -8.58
CA PRO A 932 -43.91 -11.13 -7.51
C PRO A 932 -44.34 -10.64 -6.13
N SER A 933 -44.30 -11.52 -5.13
CA SER A 933 -44.66 -11.13 -3.76
C SER A 933 -43.72 -10.04 -3.22
N PRO A 934 -44.22 -8.99 -2.53
CA PRO A 934 -43.38 -7.96 -1.91
C PRO A 934 -42.34 -8.50 -0.90
N ALA A 935 -42.52 -9.74 -0.41
CA ALA A 935 -41.53 -10.43 0.42
C ALA A 935 -40.35 -11.02 -0.40
N GLU A 936 -40.61 -11.52 -1.61
CA GLU A 936 -39.58 -12.13 -2.46
C GLU A 936 -38.64 -11.09 -3.09
N VAL A 937 -39.18 -9.91 -3.41
CA VAL A 937 -38.38 -8.77 -3.91
C VAL A 937 -37.41 -8.32 -2.82
N ARG A 938 -37.92 -8.06 -1.61
CA ARG A 938 -37.12 -7.62 -0.46
C ARG A 938 -36.00 -8.61 -0.12
N GLY A 939 -36.29 -9.91 -0.10
CA GLY A 939 -35.28 -10.94 0.18
C GLY A 939 -34.14 -10.98 -0.85
N LYS A 940 -34.40 -10.63 -2.11
CA LYS A 940 -33.36 -10.51 -3.15
C LYS A 940 -32.60 -9.19 -3.07
N GLU A 941 -33.27 -8.09 -2.71
CA GLU A 941 -32.64 -6.79 -2.48
C GLU A 941 -31.65 -6.84 -1.30
N GLU A 942 -32.02 -7.50 -0.20
CA GLU A 942 -31.12 -7.72 0.95
C GLU A 942 -29.89 -8.58 0.56
N GLN A 943 -30.08 -9.62 -0.27
CA GLN A 943 -28.97 -10.42 -0.81
C GLN A 943 -28.04 -9.62 -1.74
N TRP A 944 -28.58 -8.78 -2.63
CA TRP A 944 -27.76 -7.93 -3.51
C TRP A 944 -26.92 -6.93 -2.71
N THR A 945 -27.53 -6.22 -1.75
CA THR A 945 -26.82 -5.19 -0.98
C THR A 945 -25.64 -5.74 -0.16
N ALA A 946 -25.67 -7.01 0.24
CA ALA A 946 -24.56 -7.67 0.93
C ALA A 946 -23.37 -8.03 0.01
N ILE A 947 -23.61 -8.34 -1.27
CA ILE A 947 -22.57 -8.81 -2.20
C ILE A 947 -22.01 -7.71 -3.11
N ALA A 948 -22.79 -6.66 -3.39
CA ALA A 948 -22.47 -5.69 -4.44
C ALA A 948 -21.14 -4.94 -4.23
N GLY A 949 -20.83 -4.53 -3.00
CA GLY A 949 -19.53 -3.94 -2.66
C GLY A 949 -18.40 -4.98 -2.67
N PRO A 950 -18.41 -5.97 -1.75
CA PRO A 950 -17.29 -6.88 -1.53
C PRO A 950 -16.92 -7.80 -2.71
N ILE A 951 -17.90 -8.18 -3.55
CA ILE A 951 -17.69 -9.16 -4.63
C ILE A 951 -17.63 -8.48 -6.01
N TYR A 952 -18.48 -7.49 -6.28
CA TYR A 952 -18.57 -6.88 -7.62
C TYR A 952 -17.71 -5.62 -7.79
N LEU A 953 -17.70 -4.72 -6.80
CA LEU A 953 -17.04 -3.42 -6.95
C LEU A 953 -15.59 -3.42 -6.49
N PHE A 954 -15.35 -3.69 -5.20
CA PHE A 954 -14.02 -3.50 -4.60
C PHE A 954 -12.91 -4.34 -5.23
N PRO A 955 -13.12 -5.60 -5.68
CA PRO A 955 -12.09 -6.36 -6.38
C PRO A 955 -11.63 -5.68 -7.68
N LEU A 956 -12.55 -5.28 -8.56
CA LEU A 956 -12.22 -4.55 -9.79
C LEU A 956 -11.55 -3.20 -9.49
N LEU A 957 -12.08 -2.46 -8.53
CA LEU A 957 -11.63 -1.11 -8.16
C LEU A 957 -10.19 -1.13 -7.61
N ASN A 958 -9.90 -2.05 -6.69
CA ASN A 958 -8.58 -2.21 -6.10
C ASN A 958 -7.57 -2.77 -7.12
N ARG A 959 -7.98 -3.69 -8.00
CA ARG A 959 -7.10 -4.24 -9.05
C ARG A 959 -6.78 -3.19 -10.12
N PHE A 960 -7.73 -2.31 -10.44
CA PHE A 960 -7.50 -1.20 -11.35
C PHE A 960 -6.58 -0.14 -10.74
N LEU A 961 -6.74 0.23 -9.45
CA LEU A 961 -5.80 1.10 -8.73
C LEU A 961 -4.37 0.53 -8.73
N ALA A 962 -4.22 -0.76 -8.38
CA ALA A 962 -2.93 -1.44 -8.40
C ALA A 962 -2.30 -1.45 -9.81
N TYR A 963 -3.12 -1.65 -10.85
CA TYR A 963 -2.68 -1.53 -12.24
C TYR A 963 -2.23 -0.11 -12.59
N THR A 964 -3.00 0.94 -12.24
CA THR A 964 -2.63 2.33 -12.54
C THR A 964 -1.38 2.78 -11.81
N ALA A 965 -1.20 2.43 -10.53
CA ALA A 965 0.01 2.75 -9.77
C ALA A 965 1.25 2.04 -10.35
N HIS A 966 1.12 0.76 -10.72
CA HIS A 966 2.17 0.00 -11.39
C HIS A 966 2.48 0.51 -12.81
N HIS A 967 1.51 1.11 -13.51
CA HIS A 967 1.74 1.73 -14.81
C HIS A 967 2.42 3.11 -14.68
N GLN A 968 1.96 3.96 -13.74
CA GLN A 968 2.52 5.29 -13.48
C GLN A 968 4.00 5.25 -13.06
N THR A 969 4.39 4.23 -12.28
CA THR A 969 5.79 4.01 -11.87
C THR A 969 6.69 3.54 -13.03
N ARG A 970 6.13 3.16 -14.18
CA ARG A 970 6.86 2.56 -15.32
C ARG A 970 6.92 3.45 -16.57
N THR A 971 6.28 4.62 -16.59
CA THR A 971 6.31 5.59 -17.71
C THR A 971 7.69 6.23 -17.97
N THR A 972 8.69 5.93 -17.14
CA THR A 972 10.09 6.33 -17.31
C THR A 972 10.90 5.39 -18.20
N PHE A 973 10.30 4.29 -18.69
CA PHE A 973 10.93 3.32 -19.59
C PHE A 973 10.34 3.34 -21.01
N GLY A 974 11.15 2.95 -21.99
CA GLY A 974 10.92 3.23 -23.41
C GLY A 974 9.70 2.57 -24.05
N ALA A 975 9.35 3.06 -25.25
CA ALA A 975 8.11 2.79 -25.99
C ALA A 975 7.98 1.37 -26.59
N GLY A 976 8.23 0.33 -25.80
CA GLY A 976 8.04 -1.08 -26.16
C GLY A 976 7.22 -1.90 -25.15
N ALA A 977 6.92 -1.35 -23.96
CA ALA A 977 6.05 -2.01 -22.99
C ALA A 977 4.57 -1.71 -23.33
N GLY A 978 3.93 -2.60 -24.09
CA GLY A 978 2.52 -2.45 -24.47
C GLY A 978 1.59 -2.38 -23.25
N ALA A 979 0.67 -1.41 -23.25
CA ALA A 979 -0.33 -1.27 -22.20
C ALA A 979 -1.30 -2.47 -22.21
N LEU A 980 -1.61 -2.99 -21.01
CA LEU A 980 -2.46 -4.17 -20.82
C LEU A 980 -3.89 -3.99 -21.35
N PHE A 981 -4.39 -2.76 -21.27
CA PHE A 981 -5.68 -2.35 -21.80
C PHE A 981 -5.48 -1.42 -23.00
N GLN A 982 -6.00 -1.83 -24.15
CA GLN A 982 -6.26 -0.93 -25.28
C GLN A 982 -7.36 0.08 -24.88
N PRO A 983 -7.45 1.27 -25.52
CA PRO A 983 -8.41 2.31 -25.16
C PRO A 983 -9.87 1.83 -25.10
N GLU A 984 -10.24 0.90 -25.98
CA GLU A 984 -11.57 0.31 -26.09
C GLU A 984 -11.88 -0.59 -24.88
N THR A 985 -10.92 -1.42 -24.45
CA THR A 985 -11.09 -2.28 -23.26
C THR A 985 -11.02 -1.47 -21.97
N LYS A 986 -10.23 -0.39 -21.96
CA LYS A 986 -10.16 0.59 -20.86
C LYS A 986 -11.48 1.35 -20.71
N SER A 987 -12.08 1.78 -21.83
CA SER A 987 -13.43 2.37 -21.89
C SER A 987 -14.48 1.39 -21.36
N LEU A 988 -14.44 0.12 -21.79
CA LEU A 988 -15.37 -0.92 -21.34
C LEU A 988 -15.29 -1.18 -19.82
N LEU A 989 -14.09 -1.16 -19.22
CA LEU A 989 -13.92 -1.27 -17.76
C LEU A 989 -14.54 -0.06 -17.01
N LEU A 990 -14.42 1.15 -17.56
CA LEU A 990 -15.02 2.36 -17.00
C LEU A 990 -16.55 2.38 -17.16
N ASP A 991 -17.07 1.88 -18.28
CA ASP A 991 -18.50 1.71 -18.51
C ASP A 991 -19.09 0.60 -17.60
N THR A 992 -18.33 -0.47 -17.32
CA THR A 992 -18.68 -1.47 -16.28
C THR A 992 -18.83 -0.82 -14.91
N LEU A 993 -17.86 -0.02 -14.47
CA LEU A 993 -17.97 0.73 -13.20
C LEU A 993 -19.16 1.72 -13.23
N THR A 994 -19.40 2.37 -14.36
CA THR A 994 -20.54 3.31 -14.57
C THR A 994 -21.89 2.62 -14.42
N ILE A 995 -22.03 1.34 -14.82
CA ILE A 995 -23.28 0.58 -14.66
C ILE A 995 -23.41 0.01 -13.25
N LEU A 996 -22.32 -0.38 -12.61
CA LEU A 996 -22.35 -0.90 -11.24
C LEU A 996 -22.71 0.19 -10.22
N LEU A 997 -22.24 1.43 -10.40
CA LEU A 997 -22.37 2.50 -9.40
C LEU A 997 -23.84 2.87 -9.04
N PRO A 998 -24.80 3.01 -9.99
CA PRO A 998 -26.22 3.20 -9.66
C PRO A 998 -26.86 2.03 -8.91
N LEU A 999 -26.33 0.81 -9.04
CA LEU A 999 -26.83 -0.37 -8.31
C LEU A 999 -26.41 -0.36 -6.82
N LEU A 1000 -25.60 0.64 -6.42
CA LEU A 1000 -25.06 0.82 -5.07
C LEU A 1000 -25.67 2.00 -4.30
N THR A 1001 -26.47 2.88 -4.92
CA THR A 1001 -27.07 4.04 -4.24
C THR A 1001 -27.94 3.67 -3.04
N ARG A 1002 -28.46 2.43 -3.01
CA ARG A 1002 -29.22 1.86 -1.90
C ARG A 1002 -28.35 1.36 -0.72
N ASN A 1003 -27.04 1.23 -0.91
CA ASN A 1003 -26.06 0.86 0.13
C ASN A 1003 -25.09 2.03 0.37
N ALA A 1004 -25.52 2.93 1.28
CA ALA A 1004 -24.86 4.21 1.55
C ALA A 1004 -23.37 4.09 1.91
N THR A 1005 -22.99 3.09 2.73
CA THR A 1005 -21.59 2.90 3.14
C THR A 1005 -20.73 2.45 1.97
N THR A 1006 -21.20 1.47 1.18
CA THR A 1006 -20.46 0.96 0.03
C THR A 1006 -20.16 2.05 -1.01
N LEU A 1007 -21.10 2.97 -1.26
CA LEU A 1007 -20.86 4.10 -2.17
C LEU A 1007 -19.79 5.06 -1.61
N VAL A 1008 -19.86 5.37 -0.31
CA VAL A 1008 -18.89 6.26 0.37
C VAL A 1008 -17.49 5.64 0.40
N ASP A 1009 -17.36 4.36 0.74
CA ASP A 1009 -16.08 3.63 0.78
C ASP A 1009 -15.43 3.56 -0.61
N ALA A 1010 -16.24 3.41 -1.67
CA ALA A 1010 -15.77 3.40 -3.05
C ALA A 1010 -15.38 4.79 -3.59
N THR A 1011 -15.85 5.88 -2.96
CA THR A 1011 -15.74 7.24 -3.49
C THR A 1011 -14.28 7.66 -3.69
N ARG A 1012 -13.42 7.42 -2.69
CA ARG A 1012 -12.02 7.86 -2.70
C ARG A 1012 -11.20 7.15 -3.79
N PRO A 1013 -11.22 5.80 -3.91
CA PRO A 1013 -10.65 5.10 -5.07
C PRO A 1013 -11.15 5.61 -6.43
N LEU A 1014 -12.46 5.88 -6.57
CA LEU A 1014 -13.02 6.37 -7.82
C LEU A 1014 -12.53 7.78 -8.17
N VAL A 1015 -12.48 8.70 -7.20
CA VAL A 1015 -11.95 10.07 -7.42
C VAL A 1015 -10.45 10.03 -7.73
N GLU A 1016 -9.68 9.11 -7.15
CA GLU A 1016 -8.27 8.89 -7.47
C GLU A 1016 -8.09 8.40 -8.92
N ILE A 1017 -8.79 7.33 -9.32
CA ILE A 1017 -8.81 6.81 -10.70
C ILE A 1017 -9.20 7.91 -11.70
N LEU A 1018 -10.25 8.68 -11.42
CA LEU A 1018 -10.71 9.75 -12.31
C LEU A 1018 -9.69 10.88 -12.40
N SER A 1019 -9.02 11.23 -11.30
CA SER A 1019 -7.96 12.26 -11.28
C SER A 1019 -6.73 11.84 -12.09
N ILE A 1020 -6.45 10.54 -12.18
CA ILE A 1020 -5.40 9.99 -13.04
C ILE A 1020 -5.81 10.06 -14.52
N LEU A 1021 -7.05 9.69 -14.83
CA LEU A 1021 -7.55 9.55 -16.22
C LEU A 1021 -7.91 10.87 -16.90
N LEU A 1022 -8.25 11.91 -16.13
CA LEU A 1022 -8.69 13.22 -16.63
C LEU A 1022 -7.63 14.32 -16.45
N ASN A 1023 -6.37 13.95 -16.19
CA ASN A 1023 -5.27 14.88 -15.97
C ASN A 1023 -4.89 15.67 -17.26
N PRO A 1024 -4.88 17.01 -17.26
CA PRO A 1024 -4.59 17.83 -18.45
C PRO A 1024 -3.17 17.67 -19.03
N LEU A 1025 -2.23 17.10 -18.28
CA LEU A 1025 -0.83 16.95 -18.73
C LEU A 1025 -0.64 15.89 -19.82
N ASP A 1026 -1.61 14.98 -20.00
CA ASP A 1026 -1.48 13.76 -20.81
C ASP A 1026 -1.82 13.97 -22.31
N GLY A 1027 -1.33 15.09 -22.88
CA GLY A 1027 -1.33 15.37 -24.32
C GLY A 1027 -2.12 16.62 -24.76
N ARG A 1028 -1.54 17.37 -25.70
CA ARG A 1028 -2.23 18.48 -26.40
C ARG A 1028 -3.39 17.94 -27.25
N VAL A 1029 -4.44 18.73 -27.45
CA VAL A 1029 -5.66 18.40 -28.21
C VAL A 1029 -5.41 18.40 -29.74
N GLY A 1030 -4.38 17.68 -30.19
CA GLY A 1030 -3.95 17.58 -31.60
C GLY A 1030 -3.93 16.14 -32.14
N ASP A 1031 -4.20 15.15 -31.31
CA ASP A 1031 -4.48 13.76 -31.70
C ASP A 1031 -5.83 13.33 -31.08
N GLY A 1032 -6.44 12.26 -31.60
CA GLY A 1032 -7.86 11.94 -31.40
C GLY A 1032 -8.31 11.86 -29.93
N MET A 1033 -9.46 12.46 -29.63
CA MET A 1033 -10.06 12.39 -28.28
C MET A 1033 -10.45 10.93 -27.95
N GLY A 1034 -9.66 10.30 -27.09
CA GLY A 1034 -9.83 8.89 -26.69
C GLY A 1034 -11.21 8.57 -26.13
N VAL A 1035 -11.74 7.41 -26.50
CA VAL A 1035 -13.04 6.90 -26.03
C VAL A 1035 -13.05 6.69 -24.52
N ASP A 1036 -11.89 6.31 -23.96
CA ASP A 1036 -11.68 6.16 -22.52
C ASP A 1036 -11.89 7.47 -21.73
N LYS A 1037 -11.51 8.63 -22.27
CA LYS A 1037 -11.82 9.94 -21.67
C LYS A 1037 -13.34 10.19 -21.64
N ALA A 1038 -14.08 9.74 -22.65
CA ALA A 1038 -15.54 9.85 -22.68
C ALA A 1038 -16.22 8.95 -21.64
N SER A 1039 -15.70 7.74 -21.37
CA SER A 1039 -16.20 6.85 -20.31
C SER A 1039 -15.71 7.23 -18.90
N ALA A 1040 -14.56 7.89 -18.76
CA ALA A 1040 -14.16 8.51 -17.49
C ALA A 1040 -15.12 9.65 -17.10
N LEU A 1041 -15.57 10.46 -18.08
CA LEU A 1041 -16.59 11.48 -17.84
C LEU A 1041 -17.99 10.88 -17.57
N ASN A 1042 -18.33 9.72 -18.17
CA ASN A 1042 -19.53 8.95 -17.78
C ASN A 1042 -19.48 8.64 -16.26
N LEU A 1043 -18.42 7.98 -15.82
CA LEU A 1043 -18.22 7.55 -14.43
C LEU A 1043 -18.23 8.72 -13.45
N LEU A 1044 -17.59 9.86 -13.78
CA LEU A 1044 -17.62 11.07 -12.95
C LEU A 1044 -19.03 11.68 -12.85
N SER A 1045 -19.79 11.73 -13.94
CA SER A 1045 -21.16 12.26 -13.92
C SER A 1045 -22.09 11.41 -13.04
N VAL A 1046 -22.03 10.08 -13.17
CA VAL A 1046 -22.84 9.13 -12.38
C VAL A 1046 -22.42 9.12 -10.91
N LEU A 1047 -21.12 9.27 -10.60
CA LEU A 1047 -20.64 9.39 -9.21
C LEU A 1047 -21.26 10.63 -8.53
N LEU A 1048 -21.14 11.81 -9.15
CA LEU A 1048 -21.68 13.05 -8.58
C LEU A 1048 -23.20 12.97 -8.37
N ASP A 1049 -23.93 12.43 -9.36
CA ASP A 1049 -25.38 12.28 -9.30
C ASP A 1049 -25.80 11.29 -8.18
N SER A 1050 -25.13 10.14 -8.10
CA SER A 1050 -25.36 9.13 -7.05
C SER A 1050 -25.23 9.69 -5.62
N HIS A 1051 -24.28 10.62 -5.38
CA HIS A 1051 -24.15 11.29 -4.08
C HIS A 1051 -25.17 12.42 -3.87
N LEU A 1052 -25.57 13.12 -4.94
CA LEU A 1052 -26.61 14.15 -4.89
C LEU A 1052 -28.01 13.55 -4.64
N GLU A 1053 -28.26 12.32 -5.09
CA GLU A 1053 -29.41 11.50 -4.68
C GLU A 1053 -29.27 10.99 -3.24
N LEU A 1054 -28.14 10.35 -2.88
CA LEU A 1054 -27.98 9.64 -1.61
C LEU A 1054 -28.11 10.55 -0.37
N ASP A 1055 -27.31 11.60 -0.28
CA ASP A 1055 -27.25 12.45 0.93
C ASP A 1055 -27.20 13.96 0.64
N ALA A 1056 -27.51 14.33 -0.60
CA ALA A 1056 -27.31 15.67 -1.16
C ALA A 1056 -25.83 16.10 -1.24
N GLY A 1057 -24.92 15.14 -1.39
CA GLY A 1057 -23.48 15.36 -1.56
C GLY A 1057 -22.72 15.71 -0.28
N LYS A 1058 -23.31 15.46 0.90
CA LYS A 1058 -22.67 15.77 2.20
C LYS A 1058 -21.45 14.89 2.46
N SER A 1059 -21.49 13.62 2.04
CA SER A 1059 -20.36 12.68 2.05
C SER A 1059 -19.15 13.22 1.29
N LEU A 1060 -19.34 13.64 0.03
CA LEU A 1060 -18.29 14.25 -0.81
C LEU A 1060 -17.66 15.50 -0.19
N VAL A 1061 -18.43 16.27 0.59
CA VAL A 1061 -18.04 17.57 1.15
C VAL A 1061 -17.42 17.46 2.55
N ARG A 1062 -17.61 16.34 3.25
CA ARG A 1062 -17.04 16.09 4.59
C ARG A 1062 -15.54 15.80 4.58
N ASP A 1063 -15.04 15.08 3.57
CA ASP A 1063 -13.62 14.77 3.43
C ASP A 1063 -12.90 15.86 2.63
N GLN A 1064 -11.86 16.45 3.23
CA GLN A 1064 -11.07 17.53 2.60
C GLN A 1064 -10.27 17.01 1.39
N GLU A 1065 -9.86 15.74 1.38
CA GLU A 1065 -9.12 15.14 0.27
C GLU A 1065 -10.03 14.84 -0.92
N LEU A 1066 -11.28 14.42 -0.68
CA LEU A 1066 -12.29 14.33 -1.73
C LEU A 1066 -12.59 15.71 -2.34
N VAL A 1067 -12.79 16.74 -1.50
CA VAL A 1067 -12.99 18.12 -1.97
C VAL A 1067 -11.78 18.64 -2.77
N ARG A 1068 -10.55 18.26 -2.38
CA ARG A 1068 -9.32 18.59 -3.10
C ARG A 1068 -9.25 17.89 -4.47
N GLY A 1069 -9.57 16.59 -4.54
CA GLY A 1069 -9.63 15.81 -5.78
C GLY A 1069 -10.70 16.34 -6.75
N LEU A 1070 -11.93 16.53 -6.26
CA LEU A 1070 -13.04 17.08 -7.03
C LEU A 1070 -12.74 18.49 -7.56
N ARG A 1071 -11.97 19.33 -6.83
CA ARG A 1071 -11.51 20.63 -7.33
C ARG A 1071 -10.50 20.50 -8.49
N GLY A 1072 -9.59 19.52 -8.43
CA GLY A 1072 -8.68 19.23 -9.55
C GLY A 1072 -9.42 18.75 -10.80
N LEU A 1073 -10.40 17.87 -10.60
CA LEU A 1073 -11.30 17.40 -11.66
C LEU A 1073 -12.15 18.53 -12.24
N LEU A 1074 -12.67 19.45 -11.42
CA LEU A 1074 -13.42 20.63 -11.88
C LEU A 1074 -12.57 21.50 -12.82
N GLY A 1075 -11.32 21.81 -12.45
CA GLY A 1075 -10.41 22.57 -13.31
C GLY A 1075 -10.18 21.87 -14.66
N SER A 1076 -9.88 20.57 -14.61
CA SER A 1076 -9.65 19.75 -15.81
C SER A 1076 -10.87 19.70 -16.74
N VAL A 1077 -12.08 19.58 -16.18
CA VAL A 1077 -13.34 19.58 -16.92
C VAL A 1077 -13.69 20.98 -17.47
N GLN A 1078 -13.34 22.06 -16.76
CA GLN A 1078 -13.49 23.43 -17.25
C GLN A 1078 -12.57 23.74 -18.43
N GLU A 1079 -11.29 23.37 -18.35
CA GLU A 1079 -10.33 23.52 -19.46
C GLU A 1079 -10.80 22.72 -20.69
N LEU A 1080 -11.16 21.45 -20.51
CA LEU A 1080 -11.63 20.58 -21.58
C LEU A 1080 -12.94 21.08 -22.22
N PHE A 1081 -13.87 21.63 -21.42
CA PHE A 1081 -15.10 22.24 -21.93
C PHE A 1081 -14.82 23.50 -22.77
N LEU A 1082 -13.94 24.39 -22.28
CA LEU A 1082 -13.57 25.63 -22.96
C LEU A 1082 -12.83 25.36 -24.27
N ASP A 1083 -11.87 24.42 -24.29
CA ASP A 1083 -11.16 24.04 -25.52
C ASP A 1083 -12.13 23.47 -26.58
N LEU A 1084 -13.01 22.54 -26.18
CA LEU A 1084 -14.00 21.96 -27.09
C LEU A 1084 -15.02 22.98 -27.59
N GLN A 1085 -15.34 24.01 -26.80
CA GLN A 1085 -16.21 25.12 -27.18
C GLN A 1085 -15.50 26.12 -28.11
N ASN A 1086 -14.25 26.50 -27.82
CA ASN A 1086 -13.45 27.43 -28.65
C ASN A 1086 -13.19 26.84 -30.05
N GLN A 1087 -12.93 25.53 -30.13
CA GLN A 1087 -12.76 24.81 -31.39
C GLN A 1087 -14.09 24.58 -32.14
N ALA A 1088 -15.25 25.02 -31.64
CA ALA A 1088 -16.56 24.65 -32.22
C ALA A 1088 -16.94 25.47 -33.46
N GLY A 1089 -16.22 26.55 -33.75
CA GLY A 1089 -16.55 27.47 -34.85
C GLY A 1089 -16.07 27.04 -36.24
N THR A 1090 -15.29 25.97 -36.39
CA THR A 1090 -14.53 25.69 -37.63
C THR A 1090 -14.93 24.45 -38.42
N GLU A 1091 -15.47 23.37 -37.83
CA GLU A 1091 -15.85 22.17 -38.60
C GLU A 1091 -16.86 21.24 -37.88
N GLY A 1092 -17.67 20.52 -38.67
CA GLY A 1092 -18.88 19.79 -38.24
C GLY A 1092 -18.67 18.44 -37.53
N GLY A 1093 -17.99 18.43 -36.38
CA GLY A 1093 -17.66 17.20 -35.62
C GLY A 1093 -18.81 16.60 -34.80
N GLY A 1094 -19.93 16.19 -35.42
CA GLY A 1094 -21.18 15.78 -34.76
C GLY A 1094 -21.21 14.44 -33.99
N GLY A 1095 -20.06 13.84 -33.65
CA GLY A 1095 -19.96 12.50 -33.04
C GLY A 1095 -19.56 12.50 -31.56
N VAL A 1096 -18.51 11.74 -31.23
CA VAL A 1096 -17.93 11.61 -29.86
C VAL A 1096 -17.70 12.96 -29.19
N ARG A 1097 -17.23 13.95 -29.96
CA ARG A 1097 -16.99 15.33 -29.48
C ARG A 1097 -18.24 15.99 -28.88
N GLY A 1098 -19.41 15.79 -29.50
CA GLY A 1098 -20.68 16.29 -28.96
C GLY A 1098 -21.05 15.62 -27.63
N LYS A 1099 -20.91 14.28 -27.54
CA LYS A 1099 -21.14 13.52 -26.31
C LYS A 1099 -20.22 13.98 -25.16
N VAL A 1100 -18.94 14.21 -25.44
CA VAL A 1100 -17.97 14.72 -24.45
C VAL A 1100 -18.37 16.12 -23.97
N LEU A 1101 -18.68 17.04 -24.88
CA LEU A 1101 -19.11 18.40 -24.52
C LEU A 1101 -20.37 18.40 -23.62
N SER A 1102 -21.37 17.54 -23.92
CA SER A 1102 -22.57 17.40 -23.07
C SER A 1102 -22.27 16.76 -21.70
N ARG A 1103 -21.32 15.81 -21.62
CA ARG A 1103 -20.89 15.21 -20.34
C ARG A 1103 -20.19 16.25 -19.47
N CYS A 1104 -19.28 17.04 -20.03
CA CYS A 1104 -18.63 18.15 -19.33
C CYS A 1104 -19.64 19.19 -18.83
N ALA A 1105 -20.58 19.64 -19.68
CA ALA A 1105 -21.65 20.56 -19.27
C ALA A 1105 -22.49 20.00 -18.10
N THR A 1106 -22.79 18.70 -18.13
CA THR A 1106 -23.55 17.99 -17.08
C THR A 1106 -22.77 17.94 -15.77
N ILE A 1107 -21.48 17.59 -15.81
CA ILE A 1107 -20.60 17.60 -14.63
C ILE A 1107 -20.50 19.00 -14.00
N LEU A 1108 -20.41 20.06 -14.83
CA LEU A 1108 -20.40 21.44 -14.34
C LEU A 1108 -21.71 21.83 -13.65
N LEU A 1109 -22.88 21.40 -14.16
CA LEU A 1109 -24.18 21.61 -13.52
C LEU A 1109 -24.32 20.83 -12.19
N LEU A 1110 -23.81 19.59 -12.13
CA LEU A 1110 -23.81 18.78 -10.92
C LEU A 1110 -22.86 19.37 -9.85
N MET A 1111 -21.71 19.91 -10.25
CA MET A 1111 -20.77 20.57 -9.32
C MET A 1111 -21.28 21.94 -8.82
N ASP A 1112 -21.99 22.73 -9.65
CA ASP A 1112 -22.74 23.91 -9.19
C ASP A 1112 -23.81 23.53 -8.16
N GLU A 1113 -24.58 22.48 -8.44
CA GLU A 1113 -25.62 21.98 -7.54
C GLU A 1113 -25.04 21.47 -6.21
N LEU A 1114 -23.89 20.79 -6.25
CA LEU A 1114 -23.15 20.36 -5.06
C LEU A 1114 -22.70 21.55 -4.20
N ASP A 1115 -22.13 22.60 -4.81
CA ASP A 1115 -21.72 23.79 -4.05
C ASP A 1115 -22.92 24.58 -3.51
N ARG A 1116 -24.03 24.68 -4.28
CA ARG A 1116 -25.29 25.28 -3.82
C ARG A 1116 -25.80 24.59 -2.55
N ARG A 1117 -25.91 23.25 -2.57
CA ARG A 1117 -26.38 22.47 -1.41
C ARG A 1117 -25.41 22.55 -0.23
N ARG A 1118 -24.09 22.62 -0.48
CA ARG A 1118 -23.08 22.92 0.56
C ARG A 1118 -23.30 24.29 1.20
N GLN A 1119 -23.51 25.34 0.39
CA GLN A 1119 -23.77 26.69 0.91
C GLN A 1119 -25.07 26.76 1.69
N GLU A 1120 -26.12 26.03 1.29
CA GLU A 1120 -27.40 25.96 2.01
C GLU A 1120 -27.28 25.20 3.32
N ALA A 1121 -26.54 24.08 3.35
CA ALA A 1121 -26.21 23.38 4.59
C ALA A 1121 -25.43 24.27 5.56
N LEU A 1122 -24.50 25.10 5.05
CA LEU A 1122 -23.78 26.10 5.86
C LEU A 1122 -24.70 27.23 6.36
N ARG A 1123 -25.61 27.75 5.53
CA ARG A 1123 -26.60 28.77 5.93
C ARG A 1123 -27.51 28.23 7.04
N ALA A 1124 -28.03 27.02 6.89
CA ALA A 1124 -28.86 26.36 7.90
C ALA A 1124 -28.08 26.10 9.21
N ALA A 1125 -26.83 25.62 9.13
CA ALA A 1125 -25.98 25.42 10.30
C ALA A 1125 -25.61 26.73 11.03
N LEU A 1126 -25.60 27.86 10.31
CA LEU A 1126 -25.43 29.21 10.86
C LEU A 1126 -26.75 29.86 11.31
N GLY A 1127 -27.86 29.13 11.33
CA GLY A 1127 -29.17 29.61 11.80
C GLY A 1127 -29.99 30.41 10.78
N PHE A 1128 -29.51 30.56 9.54
CA PHE A 1128 -30.28 31.19 8.47
C PHE A 1128 -31.28 30.20 7.88
N THR A 1129 -32.49 30.16 8.44
CA THR A 1129 -33.63 29.49 7.82
C THR A 1129 -34.14 30.31 6.63
N VAL A 1130 -34.33 29.65 5.48
CA VAL A 1130 -35.09 30.23 4.36
C VAL A 1130 -36.58 30.04 4.67
N PRO A 1131 -37.43 31.08 4.59
CA PRO A 1131 -38.87 30.92 4.75
C PRO A 1131 -39.40 30.02 3.63
N SER A 1132 -40.19 29.00 4.00
CA SER A 1132 -40.83 28.09 3.06
C SER A 1132 -42.02 28.77 2.37
N ASN A 1133 -42.01 28.71 1.03
CA ASN A 1133 -43.12 29.03 0.13
C ASN A 1133 -43.39 27.79 -0.73
#